data_AF-A0A6A5U5Z9-F1
#
_entry.id   AF-A0A6A5U5Z9-F1
#
_cell.length_a   1.000
_cell.length_b   1.000
_cell.length_c   1.000
_cell.angle_alpha   90.00
_cell.angle_beta   90.00
_cell.angle_gamma   90.00
#
_symmetry.space_group_name_H-M   'P 1'
#
loop_
_entity.id
_entity.type
_entity.pdbx_description
1 polymer ?
#
loop_
_entity_poly.entity_id
_entity_poly.type
_entity_poly.pdbx_seq_one_letter_code
_entity_poly.pdbx_strand_id
1 'polypeptide(L)'
;MVPLILSGALWSIVAARATTHVRRAIDSISITNVDDVRGNLHLPREWSGLNVRWTSSSPSIVSHDGFVKRQDADTIVNLTATIDHDGSVQERTFSANVKRAAAIDPFTGYAFAYFTGNSVAGEKIYLAASNGNNALSWKELNGGQPILTSTLGTKGLRDPFIIRSYEGDKFFLIATDLSIGSGTSWDAAVRRGSLYLEVWESKDLKTWSAQRHVKVSPPTAGNTWAPEAYYDTSIGSYVVFWASSIYAENDPNHTGSTYHRMLFATTRDFVTFSTTTVWQDAGMSRIDSTVIQDGSTFYRFTKDEGATGTGCADIIQEKSTSLRASLSSWTRVTACIGKNAGTSAVEGPTVFKANPGDVNGQKFYLFVDEYTGRGYIPLETTNIDSPSWKVSSSYRLPTSPRHGTVVPVTAKELASLNTMAVKRDVKKANLVARASPVLPGLYADPNIAIFGRNYYIYATTDGYSGWGGKDFYVWKSPDLVSWTRSTKPFLTLNGTSGNVPWATGNAWAPTVAEKDGKYYFYFSGQNPTYNRKTIGVAVASSPEGPFTAQSTAMILNNEGLTSNQAIDPYAFRDPLTEKYYLFWGNGKPLYAELADTMTSLKPDTIKAVTGLTDFREGSFVNYRAGLYHLTYSIDDTGSENYRVGYATSASIDGPWTYRGVILRKDTSKGILGTGHSSIVNVPGTDDWYIAYHRFKIPGGNGTHRETTIDRLYFDATTGFIKPVVPTLESVTAATIPV
;
A
#
# COMPACT_ATOMS: atom_id res chain seq x y z
N MET A 1 -13.88 50.87 -40.14
CA MET A 1 -14.01 49.39 -40.08
C MET A 1 -12.82 48.84 -39.33
N VAL A 2 -12.99 47.71 -38.64
CA VAL A 2 -12.12 47.13 -37.59
C VAL A 2 -12.39 47.78 -36.23
N PRO A 3 -13.37 47.24 -35.47
CA PRO A 3 -13.07 46.08 -34.62
C PRO A 3 -14.22 45.06 -34.58
N LEU A 4 -13.98 43.81 -35.02
CA LEU A 4 -14.89 42.69 -34.70
C LEU A 4 -14.20 41.31 -34.67
N ILE A 5 -12.86 41.24 -34.76
CA ILE A 5 -12.14 39.97 -34.94
C ILE A 5 -11.52 39.43 -33.62
N LEU A 6 -11.40 40.25 -32.57
CA LEU A 6 -10.78 39.80 -31.31
C LEU A 6 -11.70 39.01 -30.35
N SER A 7 -13.03 39.04 -30.52
CA SER A 7 -13.94 38.34 -29.59
C SER A 7 -14.03 36.83 -29.88
N GLY A 8 -14.06 36.39 -31.14
CA GLY A 8 -14.20 34.96 -31.48
C GLY A 8 -13.03 34.08 -31.03
N ALA A 9 -11.81 34.62 -31.04
CA ALA A 9 -10.60 33.89 -30.64
C ALA A 9 -10.56 33.63 -29.11
N LEU A 10 -10.96 34.61 -28.28
CA LEU A 10 -11.03 34.41 -26.83
C LEU A 10 -12.11 33.38 -26.43
N TRP A 11 -13.28 33.42 -27.07
CA TRP A 11 -14.35 32.45 -26.81
C TRP A 11 -13.95 31.02 -27.20
N SER A 12 -13.21 30.87 -28.30
CA SER A 12 -12.73 29.55 -28.77
C SER A 12 -11.67 28.95 -27.83
N ILE A 13 -10.79 29.79 -27.25
CA ILE A 13 -9.75 29.35 -26.30
C ILE A 13 -10.36 28.98 -24.94
N VAL A 14 -11.37 29.73 -24.47
CA VAL A 14 -12.07 29.42 -23.21
C VAL A 14 -12.88 28.13 -23.34
N ALA A 15 -13.61 27.93 -24.44
CA ALA A 15 -14.37 26.69 -24.69
C ALA A 15 -13.45 25.45 -24.82
N ALA A 16 -12.30 25.59 -25.49
CA ALA A 16 -11.32 24.50 -25.60
C ALA A 16 -10.66 24.16 -24.25
N ARG A 17 -10.38 25.16 -23.40
CA ARG A 17 -9.84 24.96 -22.04
C ARG A 17 -10.87 24.31 -21.11
N ALA A 18 -12.12 24.77 -21.14
CA ALA A 18 -13.23 24.16 -20.36
C ALA A 18 -13.41 22.68 -20.75
N THR A 19 -13.42 22.38 -22.06
CA THR A 19 -13.52 21.00 -22.56
C THR A 19 -12.33 20.13 -22.11
N THR A 20 -11.11 20.68 -22.12
CA THR A 20 -9.92 19.95 -21.65
C THR A 20 -9.97 19.67 -20.14
N HIS A 21 -10.48 20.60 -19.34
CA HIS A 21 -10.63 20.42 -17.89
C HIS A 21 -11.68 19.35 -17.55
N VAL A 22 -12.87 19.43 -18.17
CA VAL A 22 -13.96 18.45 -18.00
C VAL A 22 -13.51 17.06 -18.41
N ARG A 23 -12.79 16.94 -19.54
CA ARG A 23 -12.24 15.65 -20.01
C ARG A 23 -11.24 15.05 -19.02
N ARG A 24 -10.29 15.85 -18.51
CA ARG A 24 -9.34 15.38 -17.49
C ARG A 24 -10.03 14.99 -16.19
N ALA A 25 -11.05 15.74 -15.77
CA ALA A 25 -11.83 15.42 -14.58
C ALA A 25 -12.53 14.07 -14.74
N ILE A 26 -13.28 13.85 -15.83
CA ILE A 26 -13.99 12.57 -16.04
C ILE A 26 -13.02 11.38 -16.18
N ASP A 27 -11.90 11.57 -16.88
CA ASP A 27 -10.89 10.51 -17.11
C ASP A 27 -10.09 10.18 -15.83
N SER A 28 -10.16 11.01 -14.79
CA SER A 28 -9.50 10.77 -13.51
C SER A 28 -10.43 10.24 -12.41
N ILE A 29 -11.76 10.20 -12.63
CA ILE A 29 -12.69 9.60 -11.66
C ILE A 29 -12.31 8.14 -11.42
N SER A 30 -12.27 7.74 -10.16
CA SER A 30 -12.09 6.35 -9.75
C SER A 30 -13.21 5.93 -8.79
N ILE A 31 -13.55 4.65 -8.80
CA ILE A 31 -14.52 4.04 -7.89
C ILE A 31 -13.81 2.89 -7.18
N THR A 32 -13.71 2.97 -5.86
CA THR A 32 -13.13 1.90 -5.05
C THR A 32 -13.90 0.60 -5.22
N ASN A 33 -13.20 -0.53 -5.40
CA ASN A 33 -13.75 -1.88 -5.49
C ASN A 33 -14.73 -2.15 -6.64
N VAL A 34 -14.73 -1.33 -7.70
CA VAL A 34 -15.67 -1.48 -8.83
C VAL A 34 -15.61 -2.86 -9.50
N ASP A 35 -14.46 -3.55 -9.46
CA ASP A 35 -14.29 -4.89 -10.04
C ASP A 35 -14.58 -6.07 -9.06
N ASP A 36 -14.83 -5.80 -7.77
CA ASP A 36 -15.23 -6.79 -6.73
C ASP A 36 -16.26 -6.16 -5.78
N VAL A 37 -17.41 -5.73 -6.32
CA VAL A 37 -18.43 -5.01 -5.57
C VAL A 37 -19.18 -5.96 -4.64
N ARG A 38 -18.90 -5.83 -3.34
CA ARG A 38 -19.48 -6.66 -2.27
C ARG A 38 -20.30 -5.86 -1.26
N GLY A 39 -20.50 -4.57 -1.49
CA GLY A 39 -21.26 -3.67 -0.63
C GLY A 39 -21.51 -2.36 -1.36
N ASN A 40 -22.10 -1.39 -0.68
CA ASN A 40 -22.41 -0.09 -1.29
C ASN A 40 -21.14 0.61 -1.80
N LEU A 41 -21.26 1.27 -2.95
CA LEU A 41 -20.18 2.01 -3.60
C LEU A 41 -20.18 3.48 -3.16
N HIS A 42 -18.99 4.06 -3.04
CA HIS A 42 -18.85 5.51 -2.97
C HIS A 42 -18.81 6.06 -4.40
N LEU A 43 -19.90 6.72 -4.81
CA LEU A 43 -19.99 7.41 -6.10
C LEU A 43 -19.82 8.93 -5.83
N PRO A 44 -18.70 9.55 -6.21
CA PRO A 44 -18.45 10.96 -5.93
C PRO A 44 -19.48 11.83 -6.64
N ARG A 45 -20.11 12.76 -5.92
CA ARG A 45 -21.04 13.76 -6.49
C ARG A 45 -20.33 14.99 -7.03
N GLU A 46 -19.06 15.15 -6.67
CA GLU A 46 -18.16 16.19 -7.14
C GLU A 46 -16.77 15.58 -7.37
N TRP A 47 -16.07 16.03 -8.40
CA TRP A 47 -14.70 15.62 -8.67
C TRP A 47 -13.93 16.78 -9.31
N SER A 48 -12.78 17.14 -8.72
CA SER A 48 -11.96 18.26 -9.20
C SER A 48 -12.73 19.59 -9.32
N GLY A 49 -13.67 19.87 -8.39
CA GLY A 49 -14.50 21.08 -8.40
C GLY A 49 -15.71 21.04 -9.33
N LEU A 50 -15.96 19.92 -10.00
CA LEU A 50 -17.05 19.76 -10.96
C LEU A 50 -18.10 18.77 -10.46
N ASN A 51 -19.38 19.09 -10.66
CA ASN A 51 -20.48 18.18 -10.32
C ASN A 51 -20.46 16.93 -11.20
N VAL A 52 -20.60 15.77 -10.58
CA VAL A 52 -20.70 14.47 -11.25
C VAL A 52 -22.10 13.91 -11.03
N ARG A 53 -22.78 13.59 -12.14
CA ARG A 53 -24.05 12.86 -12.12
C ARG A 53 -23.79 11.41 -12.47
N TRP A 54 -24.54 10.50 -11.86
CA TRP A 54 -24.39 9.06 -12.07
C TRP A 54 -25.69 8.49 -12.63
N THR A 55 -25.55 7.59 -13.60
CA THR A 55 -26.62 6.72 -14.06
C THR A 55 -26.18 5.27 -13.99
N SER A 56 -27.15 4.37 -13.90
CA SER A 56 -26.91 2.93 -13.82
C SER A 56 -27.72 2.24 -14.89
N SER A 57 -27.09 1.29 -15.58
CA SER A 57 -27.76 0.37 -16.50
C SER A 57 -28.72 -0.60 -15.79
N SER A 58 -28.62 -0.74 -14.47
CA SER A 58 -29.53 -1.55 -13.66
C SER A 58 -29.73 -0.91 -12.27
N PRO A 59 -30.56 0.16 -12.16
CA PRO A 59 -30.76 0.91 -10.92
C PRO A 59 -31.30 0.08 -9.73
N SER A 60 -31.91 -1.07 -10.01
CA SER A 60 -32.39 -2.02 -8.99
C SER A 60 -31.28 -2.89 -8.37
N ILE A 61 -30.10 -2.96 -9.01
CA ILE A 61 -28.92 -3.69 -8.54
C ILE A 61 -27.88 -2.71 -7.99
N VAL A 62 -27.55 -1.66 -8.74
CA VAL A 62 -26.73 -0.55 -8.25
C VAL A 62 -27.47 0.74 -8.55
N SER A 63 -27.91 1.44 -7.51
CA SER A 63 -28.60 2.72 -7.66
C SER A 63 -27.63 3.83 -8.09
N HIS A 64 -28.19 4.96 -8.57
CA HIS A 64 -27.39 6.12 -8.97
C HIS A 64 -26.59 6.76 -7.82
N ASP A 65 -27.00 6.51 -6.58
CA ASP A 65 -26.31 6.95 -5.36
C ASP A 65 -25.47 5.83 -4.71
N GLY A 66 -25.25 4.72 -5.43
CA GLY A 66 -24.29 3.68 -5.07
C GLY A 66 -24.77 2.64 -4.05
N PHE A 67 -26.07 2.57 -3.76
CA PHE A 67 -26.61 1.43 -3.00
C PHE A 67 -26.58 0.18 -3.88
N VAL A 68 -26.13 -0.92 -3.30
CA VAL A 68 -25.94 -2.19 -4.01
C VAL A 68 -26.87 -3.24 -3.42
N LYS A 69 -27.61 -3.92 -4.29
CA LYS A 69 -28.40 -5.11 -3.98
C LYS A 69 -27.80 -6.31 -4.72
N ARG A 70 -27.07 -7.15 -3.99
CA ARG A 70 -26.42 -8.34 -4.54
C ARG A 70 -27.46 -9.40 -4.94
N GLN A 71 -27.22 -10.06 -6.07
CA GLN A 71 -28.10 -11.10 -6.64
C GLN A 71 -27.55 -12.50 -6.33
N ASP A 72 -28.21 -13.57 -6.75
CA ASP A 72 -27.71 -14.95 -6.53
C ASP A 72 -26.54 -15.35 -7.46
N ALA A 73 -26.23 -14.49 -8.44
CA ALA A 73 -25.11 -14.63 -9.36
C ALA A 73 -24.29 -13.34 -9.42
N ASP A 74 -23.04 -13.46 -9.87
CA ASP A 74 -22.22 -12.31 -10.21
C ASP A 74 -22.86 -11.58 -11.40
N THR A 75 -23.03 -10.27 -11.29
CA THR A 75 -23.71 -9.43 -12.30
C THR A 75 -22.86 -8.20 -12.60
N ILE A 76 -22.65 -7.92 -13.89
CA ILE A 76 -22.01 -6.69 -14.34
C ILE A 76 -23.07 -5.60 -14.47
N VAL A 77 -22.85 -4.46 -13.83
CA VAL A 77 -23.68 -3.26 -13.94
C VAL A 77 -22.82 -2.11 -14.45
N ASN A 78 -23.16 -1.57 -15.61
CA ASN A 78 -22.49 -0.36 -16.10
C ASN A 78 -23.00 0.86 -15.34
N LEU A 79 -22.08 1.63 -14.78
CA LEU A 79 -22.29 2.91 -14.11
C LEU A 79 -21.67 4.02 -14.96
N THR A 80 -22.46 5.02 -15.35
CA THR A 80 -21.97 6.13 -16.17
C THR A 80 -21.91 7.39 -15.33
N ALA A 81 -20.70 7.91 -15.18
CA ALA A 81 -20.44 9.25 -14.66
C ALA A 81 -20.57 10.27 -15.79
N THR A 82 -21.26 11.36 -15.53
CA THR A 82 -21.44 12.49 -16.46
C THR A 82 -21.04 13.77 -15.76
N ILE A 83 -20.11 14.52 -16.36
CA ILE A 83 -19.82 15.91 -15.99
C ILE A 83 -20.34 16.80 -17.11
N ASP A 84 -21.20 17.75 -16.74
CA ASP A 84 -21.71 18.81 -17.60
C ASP A 84 -21.29 20.15 -17.00
N HIS A 85 -20.40 20.87 -17.68
CA HIS A 85 -19.89 22.16 -17.25
C HIS A 85 -19.65 23.08 -18.44
N ASP A 86 -20.25 24.27 -18.41
CA ASP A 86 -20.13 25.32 -19.43
C ASP A 86 -20.37 24.83 -20.87
N GLY A 87 -21.36 23.94 -21.05
CA GLY A 87 -21.72 23.37 -22.36
C GLY A 87 -20.80 22.26 -22.86
N SER A 88 -19.80 21.87 -22.06
CA SER A 88 -18.99 20.67 -22.30
C SER A 88 -19.52 19.51 -21.47
N VAL A 89 -20.07 18.51 -22.16
CA VAL A 89 -20.55 17.26 -21.55
C VAL A 89 -19.54 16.16 -21.85
N GLN A 90 -19.06 15.49 -20.82
CA GLN A 90 -18.22 14.30 -20.95
C GLN A 90 -18.73 13.18 -20.05
N GLU A 91 -18.59 11.95 -20.54
CA GLU A 91 -19.05 10.76 -19.84
C GLU A 91 -17.96 9.71 -19.75
N ARG A 92 -18.02 8.94 -18.67
CA ARG A 92 -17.18 7.75 -18.47
C ARG A 92 -18.03 6.64 -17.88
N THR A 93 -17.94 5.46 -18.49
CA THR A 93 -18.63 4.27 -18.00
C THR A 93 -17.65 3.36 -17.26
N PHE A 94 -18.09 2.84 -16.11
CA PHE A 94 -17.41 1.86 -15.29
C PHE A 94 -18.23 0.58 -15.28
N SER A 95 -17.58 -0.58 -15.47
CA SER A 95 -18.25 -1.88 -15.39
C SER A 95 -18.16 -2.42 -13.97
N ALA A 96 -19.19 -2.17 -13.15
CA ALA A 96 -19.25 -2.62 -11.77
C ALA A 96 -19.55 -4.13 -11.70
N ASN A 97 -18.62 -4.92 -11.18
CA ASN A 97 -18.76 -6.36 -11.00
C ASN A 97 -19.35 -6.68 -9.63
N VAL A 98 -20.69 -6.71 -9.58
CA VAL A 98 -21.47 -7.02 -8.38
C VAL A 98 -21.39 -8.50 -8.09
N LYS A 99 -20.76 -8.86 -6.98
CA LYS A 99 -20.63 -10.26 -6.56
C LYS A 99 -21.95 -10.80 -6.04
N ARG A 100 -22.20 -12.08 -6.31
CA ARG A 100 -23.36 -12.79 -5.77
C ARG A 100 -23.49 -12.61 -4.26
N ALA A 101 -24.69 -12.55 -3.72
CA ALA A 101 -24.95 -12.40 -2.29
C ALA A 101 -24.25 -13.50 -1.47
N ALA A 102 -23.75 -13.12 -0.29
CA ALA A 102 -23.09 -14.07 0.59
C ALA A 102 -24.12 -14.83 1.42
N ALA A 103 -23.91 -16.14 1.55
CA ALA A 103 -24.61 -16.95 2.54
C ALA A 103 -23.69 -17.12 3.75
N ILE A 104 -24.13 -16.61 4.91
CA ILE A 104 -23.39 -16.73 6.17
C ILE A 104 -23.99 -17.89 6.96
N ASP A 105 -23.14 -18.86 7.29
CA ASP A 105 -23.53 -19.97 8.17
C ASP A 105 -23.81 -19.46 9.61
N PRO A 106 -24.55 -20.22 10.43
CA PRO A 106 -24.70 -19.89 11.84
C PRO A 106 -23.35 -19.70 12.55
N PHE A 107 -23.30 -18.74 13.47
CA PHE A 107 -22.11 -18.50 14.29
C PHE A 107 -21.99 -19.57 15.37
N THR A 108 -20.79 -20.13 15.51
CA THR A 108 -20.49 -21.22 16.46
C THR A 108 -19.24 -20.96 17.29
N GLY A 109 -18.75 -19.72 17.27
CA GLY A 109 -17.61 -19.27 18.05
C GLY A 109 -17.32 -17.80 17.79
N TYR A 110 -16.15 -17.37 18.24
CA TYR A 110 -15.73 -15.98 18.22
C TYR A 110 -14.25 -15.86 17.88
N ALA A 111 -13.88 -14.73 17.30
CA ALA A 111 -12.50 -14.26 17.20
C ALA A 111 -12.33 -13.01 18.07
N PHE A 112 -11.16 -12.84 18.68
CA PHE A 112 -10.86 -11.72 19.57
C PHE A 112 -9.51 -11.10 19.18
N ALA A 113 -9.54 -9.87 18.67
CA ALA A 113 -8.34 -9.10 18.38
C ALA A 113 -7.99 -8.20 19.56
N TYR A 114 -6.70 -8.07 19.87
CA TYR A 114 -6.21 -7.31 21.02
C TYR A 114 -4.75 -6.89 20.80
N PHE A 115 -4.28 -5.92 21.59
CA PHE A 115 -2.84 -5.65 21.77
C PHE A 115 -2.42 -6.01 23.20
N THR A 116 -1.13 -5.98 23.53
CA THR A 116 -0.65 -6.56 24.81
C THR A 116 0.03 -5.60 25.77
N GLY A 117 0.28 -4.34 25.39
CA GLY A 117 0.84 -3.36 26.33
C GLY A 117 1.46 -2.13 25.67
N ASN A 118 2.23 -1.37 26.46
CA ASN A 118 2.85 -0.10 26.07
C ASN A 118 4.33 -0.23 25.64
N SER A 119 4.76 -1.44 25.26
CA SER A 119 6.11 -1.66 24.73
C SER A 119 6.04 -1.79 23.21
N VAL A 120 7.14 -1.55 22.50
CA VAL A 120 7.20 -1.75 21.04
C VAL A 120 6.80 -3.18 20.63
N ALA A 121 7.05 -4.17 21.49
CA ALA A 121 6.62 -5.55 21.25
C ALA A 121 5.11 -5.75 21.52
N GLY A 122 4.55 -5.02 22.50
CA GLY A 122 3.15 -5.12 22.89
C GLY A 122 2.18 -4.28 22.05
N GLU A 123 2.69 -3.26 21.36
CA GLU A 123 1.94 -2.37 20.46
C GLU A 123 1.83 -2.98 19.06
N LYS A 124 1.29 -4.19 19.01
CA LYS A 124 1.04 -5.01 17.81
C LYS A 124 -0.31 -5.70 17.97
N ILE A 125 -0.89 -6.16 16.86
CA ILE A 125 -2.20 -6.81 16.93
C ILE A 125 -2.05 -8.32 16.99
N TYR A 126 -2.71 -8.91 17.97
CA TYR A 126 -2.79 -10.33 18.25
C TYR A 126 -4.23 -10.81 18.01
N LEU A 127 -4.40 -12.12 17.85
CA LEU A 127 -5.71 -12.73 17.61
C LEU A 127 -5.86 -13.97 18.46
N ALA A 128 -7.04 -14.16 19.04
CA ALA A 128 -7.47 -15.36 19.72
C ALA A 128 -8.77 -15.90 19.09
N ALA A 129 -9.03 -17.18 19.28
CA ALA A 129 -10.31 -17.80 18.96
C ALA A 129 -10.95 -18.40 20.22
N SER A 130 -12.27 -18.42 20.28
CA SER A 130 -12.98 -19.11 21.35
C SER A 130 -12.84 -20.63 21.24
N ASN A 131 -12.94 -21.32 22.37
CA ASN A 131 -13.02 -22.77 22.42
C ASN A 131 -14.46 -23.21 22.16
N GLY A 132 -14.81 -23.38 20.88
CA GLY A 132 -16.18 -23.63 20.45
C GLY A 132 -17.07 -22.41 20.67
N ASN A 133 -18.37 -22.63 20.89
CA ASN A 133 -19.34 -21.57 21.12
C ASN A 133 -19.34 -21.11 22.59
N ASN A 134 -18.23 -20.51 23.00
CA ASN A 134 -18.00 -20.10 24.39
C ASN A 134 -17.31 -18.73 24.44
N ALA A 135 -18.08 -17.68 24.73
CA ALA A 135 -17.60 -16.31 24.85
C ALA A 135 -16.56 -16.07 25.96
N LEU A 136 -16.41 -16.99 26.91
CA LEU A 136 -15.55 -16.83 28.10
C LEU A 136 -14.32 -17.74 28.10
N SER A 137 -14.09 -18.51 27.04
CA SER A 137 -12.95 -19.44 26.96
C SER A 137 -12.20 -19.28 25.66
N TRP A 138 -10.97 -18.78 25.74
CA TRP A 138 -10.18 -18.39 24.58
C TRP A 138 -8.91 -19.22 24.43
N LYS A 139 -8.38 -19.23 23.20
CA LYS A 139 -7.10 -19.80 22.81
C LYS A 139 -6.38 -18.77 21.94
N GLU A 140 -5.17 -18.41 22.31
CA GLU A 140 -4.31 -17.54 21.50
C GLU A 140 -3.98 -18.23 20.17
N LEU A 141 -4.15 -17.50 19.06
CA LEU A 141 -3.78 -17.97 17.73
C LEU A 141 -2.33 -17.58 17.43
N ASN A 142 -1.82 -18.10 16.30
CA ASN A 142 -0.47 -17.81 15.84
C ASN A 142 0.63 -18.10 16.89
N GLY A 143 0.38 -19.03 17.83
CA GLY A 143 1.29 -19.34 18.93
C GLY A 143 1.53 -18.17 19.89
N GLY A 144 0.55 -17.28 20.05
CA GLY A 144 0.66 -16.08 20.89
C GLY A 144 1.49 -14.96 20.27
N GLN A 145 1.84 -15.06 18.98
CA GLN A 145 2.59 -14.04 18.26
C GLN A 145 1.64 -13.08 17.52
N PRO A 146 2.05 -11.82 17.29
CA PRO A 146 1.21 -10.84 16.61
C PRO A 146 0.88 -11.29 15.18
N ILE A 147 -0.36 -11.04 14.76
CA ILE A 147 -0.83 -11.27 13.39
C ILE A 147 -0.58 -10.06 12.47
N LEU A 148 -0.51 -8.85 13.04
CA LEU A 148 -0.21 -7.61 12.32
C LEU A 148 0.79 -6.74 13.08
N THR A 149 1.65 -6.08 12.32
CA THR A 149 2.60 -5.06 12.78
C THR A 149 2.49 -3.84 11.87
N SER A 150 2.66 -2.64 12.42
CA SER A 150 2.67 -1.44 11.59
C SER A 150 4.04 -1.19 10.97
N THR A 151 4.03 -0.75 9.72
CA THR A 151 5.19 -0.25 8.98
C THR A 151 5.07 1.24 8.64
N LEU A 152 3.89 1.82 8.86
CA LEU A 152 3.56 3.23 8.62
C LEU A 152 3.32 3.97 9.94
N GLY A 153 3.14 5.29 9.87
CA GLY A 153 2.84 6.11 11.05
C GLY A 153 3.91 6.03 12.15
N THR A 154 3.45 5.95 13.39
CA THR A 154 4.28 5.76 14.59
C THR A 154 4.84 4.35 14.73
N LYS A 155 4.39 3.41 13.88
CA LYS A 155 4.72 1.97 13.89
C LYS A 155 4.22 1.19 15.10
N GLY A 156 3.46 1.79 15.99
CA GLY A 156 2.74 1.12 17.07
C GLY A 156 1.26 0.92 16.71
N LEU A 157 0.71 -0.24 17.06
CA LEU A 157 -0.71 -0.56 16.88
C LEU A 157 -1.36 -0.80 18.23
N ARG A 158 -2.45 -0.08 18.48
CA ARG A 158 -3.23 -0.19 19.71
C ARG A 158 -4.72 -0.22 19.37
N ASP A 159 -5.51 -0.68 20.34
CA ASP A 159 -6.97 -0.64 20.31
C ASP A 159 -7.56 -1.20 18.98
N PRO A 160 -7.23 -2.45 18.59
CA PRO A 160 -7.72 -3.01 17.33
C PRO A 160 -9.22 -3.27 17.39
N PHE A 161 -9.92 -2.78 16.37
CA PHE A 161 -11.33 -3.05 16.15
C PHE A 161 -11.55 -3.85 14.87
N ILE A 162 -12.26 -4.98 14.98
CA ILE A 162 -12.66 -5.80 13.84
C ILE A 162 -14.18 -5.76 13.67
N ILE A 163 -14.63 -5.49 12.44
CA ILE A 163 -16.04 -5.60 12.05
C ILE A 163 -16.18 -6.47 10.81
N ARG A 164 -17.11 -7.43 10.86
CA ARG A 164 -17.58 -8.13 9.66
C ARG A 164 -18.36 -7.15 8.79
N SER A 165 -18.13 -7.16 7.48
CA SER A 165 -18.88 -6.34 6.54
C SER A 165 -20.39 -6.61 6.68
N TYR A 166 -21.22 -5.59 6.39
CA TYR A 166 -22.67 -5.73 6.46
C TYR A 166 -23.21 -6.92 5.65
N GLU A 167 -22.62 -7.15 4.47
CA GLU A 167 -22.96 -8.28 3.60
C GLU A 167 -22.33 -9.62 4.05
N GLY A 168 -21.38 -9.59 4.99
CA GLY A 168 -20.94 -10.77 5.73
C GLY A 168 -19.67 -11.47 5.28
N ASP A 169 -19.18 -11.18 4.08
CA ASP A 169 -18.13 -11.96 3.39
C ASP A 169 -16.73 -11.32 3.40
N LYS A 170 -16.55 -10.26 4.20
CA LYS A 170 -15.26 -9.61 4.45
C LYS A 170 -15.22 -9.09 5.88
N PHE A 171 -14.04 -8.82 6.39
CA PHE A 171 -13.77 -8.16 7.65
C PHE A 171 -12.91 -6.93 7.40
N PHE A 172 -13.17 -5.87 8.15
CA PHE A 172 -12.30 -4.70 8.25
C PHE A 172 -11.67 -4.71 9.64
N LEU A 173 -10.38 -4.39 9.70
CA LEU A 173 -9.67 -4.10 10.94
C LEU A 173 -9.18 -2.66 10.89
N ILE A 174 -9.52 -1.89 11.94
CA ILE A 174 -8.99 -0.55 12.16
C ILE A 174 -8.25 -0.52 13.50
N ALA A 175 -7.20 0.30 13.62
CA ALA A 175 -6.41 0.41 14.83
C ALA A 175 -5.87 1.83 15.02
N THR A 176 -5.57 2.16 16.28
CA THR A 176 -4.87 3.38 16.68
C THR A 176 -3.41 3.33 16.22
N ASP A 177 -2.96 4.35 15.48
CA ASP A 177 -1.54 4.58 15.19
C ASP A 177 -0.86 5.30 16.37
N LEU A 178 -0.29 4.52 17.30
CA LEU A 178 0.40 5.05 18.47
C LEU A 178 1.47 4.08 18.99
N SER A 179 2.70 4.58 19.16
CA SER A 179 3.76 3.88 19.90
C SER A 179 4.27 4.65 21.12
N ILE A 180 3.73 4.34 22.29
CA ILE A 180 4.30 4.78 23.58
C ILE A 180 5.63 4.07 23.84
N GLY A 181 5.76 2.81 23.40
CA GLY A 181 6.97 2.02 23.56
C GLY A 181 8.19 2.61 22.86
N SER A 182 8.00 3.51 21.89
CA SER A 182 9.07 4.22 21.20
C SER A 182 9.73 5.35 22.03
N GLY A 183 9.15 5.70 23.19
CA GLY A 183 9.60 6.80 24.05
C GLY A 183 8.75 8.06 23.95
N THR A 184 7.68 8.08 23.14
CA THR A 184 6.70 9.17 23.13
C THR A 184 5.97 9.25 24.48
N SER A 185 5.85 10.46 25.05
CA SER A 185 5.06 10.69 26.25
C SER A 185 3.55 10.72 25.95
N TRP A 186 2.72 10.43 26.95
CA TRP A 186 1.26 10.53 26.83
C TRP A 186 0.81 11.95 26.47
N ASP A 187 1.39 12.99 27.07
CA ASP A 187 1.05 14.38 26.74
C ASP A 187 1.36 14.71 25.26
N ALA A 188 2.52 14.27 24.76
CA ALA A 188 2.86 14.46 23.35
C ALA A 188 1.92 13.66 22.43
N ALA A 189 1.53 12.45 22.83
CA ALA A 189 0.59 11.62 22.09
C ALA A 189 -0.83 12.19 22.05
N VAL A 190 -1.28 12.89 23.10
CA VAL A 190 -2.57 13.60 23.13
C VAL A 190 -2.51 14.87 22.28
N ARG A 191 -1.46 15.68 22.45
CA ARG A 191 -1.37 17.01 21.83
C ARG A 191 -0.95 16.95 20.37
N ARG A 192 -0.04 16.05 19.99
CA ARG A 192 0.62 16.01 18.68
C ARG A 192 0.78 14.58 18.16
N GLY A 193 -0.14 13.71 18.54
CA GLY A 193 -0.19 12.32 18.08
C GLY A 193 -0.65 12.16 16.65
N SER A 194 -0.83 10.91 16.24
CA SER A 194 -1.28 10.58 14.90
C SER A 194 -2.71 11.04 14.64
N LEU A 195 -2.95 11.57 13.44
CA LEU A 195 -4.26 11.96 12.94
C LEU A 195 -4.91 10.88 12.04
N TYR A 196 -4.32 9.68 12.04
CA TYR A 196 -4.58 8.62 11.09
C TYR A 196 -5.11 7.36 11.77
N LEU A 197 -5.89 6.60 11.01
CA LEU A 197 -6.26 5.21 11.28
C LEU A 197 -5.34 4.28 10.51
N GLU A 198 -5.03 3.13 11.10
CA GLU A 198 -4.44 2.02 10.37
C GLU A 198 -5.52 1.03 10.00
N VAL A 199 -5.62 0.70 8.70
CA VAL A 199 -6.74 -0.06 8.15
C VAL A 199 -6.25 -1.28 7.36
N TRP A 200 -6.87 -2.43 7.62
CA TRP A 200 -6.72 -3.67 6.85
C TRP A 200 -8.08 -4.27 6.51
N GLU A 201 -8.09 -5.13 5.51
CA GLU A 201 -9.24 -5.98 5.20
C GLU A 201 -8.83 -7.45 5.05
N SER A 202 -9.76 -8.35 5.35
CA SER A 202 -9.57 -9.80 5.24
C SER A 202 -10.85 -10.50 4.83
N LYS A 203 -10.74 -11.63 4.11
CA LYS A 203 -11.89 -12.51 3.83
C LYS A 203 -11.95 -13.72 4.77
N ASP A 204 -10.92 -13.93 5.60
CA ASP A 204 -10.75 -15.16 6.38
C ASP A 204 -10.17 -14.94 7.80
N LEU A 205 -9.93 -13.68 8.21
CA LEU A 205 -9.27 -13.27 9.46
C LEU A 205 -7.82 -13.75 9.62
N LYS A 206 -7.22 -14.32 8.58
CA LYS A 206 -5.83 -14.82 8.59
C LYS A 206 -4.94 -14.04 7.62
N THR A 207 -5.48 -13.81 6.42
CA THR A 207 -4.83 -13.12 5.33
C THR A 207 -5.38 -11.72 5.28
N TRP A 208 -4.51 -10.75 5.52
CA TRP A 208 -4.87 -9.34 5.57
C TRP A 208 -4.29 -8.62 4.36
N SER A 209 -4.96 -7.57 3.90
CA SER A 209 -4.47 -6.66 2.86
C SER A 209 -3.15 -6.00 3.25
N ALA A 210 -2.60 -5.20 2.33
CA ALA A 210 -1.61 -4.20 2.75
C ALA A 210 -2.22 -3.23 3.77
N GLN A 211 -1.36 -2.69 4.64
CA GLN A 211 -1.69 -1.64 5.60
C GLN A 211 -2.05 -0.35 4.85
N ARG A 212 -3.16 0.28 5.22
CA ARG A 212 -3.51 1.63 4.76
C ARG A 212 -3.46 2.60 5.95
N HIS A 213 -2.76 3.71 5.76
CA HIS A 213 -2.62 4.79 6.75
C HIS A 213 -3.51 5.97 6.35
N VAL A 214 -4.70 6.07 6.94
CA VAL A 214 -5.78 6.94 6.46
C VAL A 214 -6.03 8.09 7.43
N LYS A 215 -5.83 9.34 6.98
CA LYS A 215 -6.10 10.53 7.81
C LYS A 215 -7.61 10.72 7.96
N VAL A 216 -8.08 10.79 9.19
CA VAL A 216 -9.51 11.05 9.48
C VAL A 216 -9.70 12.24 10.42
N SER A 217 -8.72 12.52 11.28
CA SER A 217 -8.84 13.63 12.23
C SER A 217 -8.54 14.99 11.57
N PRO A 218 -9.28 16.05 11.94
CA PRO A 218 -9.06 17.39 11.41
C PRO A 218 -7.70 17.96 11.85
N PRO A 219 -7.18 19.02 11.20
CA PRO A 219 -5.91 19.64 11.60
C PRO A 219 -5.87 20.16 13.05
N THR A 220 -7.03 20.52 13.62
CA THR A 220 -7.18 20.97 15.01
C THR A 220 -7.21 19.83 16.03
N ALA A 221 -7.22 18.59 15.59
CA ALA A 221 -7.16 17.44 16.47
C ALA A 221 -5.73 17.21 16.96
N GLY A 222 -5.60 16.73 18.19
CA GLY A 222 -4.31 16.30 18.74
C GLY A 222 -3.98 14.85 18.46
N ASN A 223 -4.99 13.98 18.26
CA ASN A 223 -4.80 12.52 18.20
C ASN A 223 -6.00 11.81 17.55
N THR A 224 -5.87 10.50 17.28
CA THR A 224 -6.95 9.62 16.77
C THR A 224 -6.90 8.29 17.51
N TRP A 225 -7.65 8.14 18.60
CA TRP A 225 -7.52 6.99 19.51
C TRP A 225 -8.76 6.13 19.59
N ALA A 226 -8.54 4.83 19.81
CA ALA A 226 -9.55 3.79 19.98
C ALA A 226 -10.66 3.84 18.92
N PRO A 227 -10.30 3.70 17.62
CA PRO A 227 -11.30 3.75 16.58
C PRO A 227 -12.14 2.47 16.56
N GLU A 228 -13.46 2.64 16.55
CA GLU A 228 -14.41 1.56 16.26
C GLU A 228 -15.35 1.97 15.12
N ALA A 229 -16.14 1.02 14.61
CA ALA A 229 -17.10 1.27 13.56
C ALA A 229 -18.40 0.49 13.74
N TYR A 230 -19.52 1.06 13.32
CA TYR A 230 -20.79 0.34 13.25
C TYR A 230 -21.53 0.69 11.96
N TYR A 231 -22.22 -0.27 11.35
CA TYR A 231 -22.93 -0.05 10.09
C TYR A 231 -24.32 0.57 10.33
N ASP A 232 -24.56 1.74 9.74
CA ASP A 232 -25.85 2.45 9.78
C ASP A 232 -26.61 2.18 8.48
N THR A 233 -27.60 1.29 8.54
CA THR A 233 -28.41 0.89 7.39
C THR A 233 -29.22 2.04 6.81
N SER A 234 -29.52 3.10 7.59
CA SER A 234 -30.29 4.26 7.12
C SER A 234 -29.56 5.10 6.07
N ILE A 235 -28.22 4.99 6.02
CA ILE A 235 -27.36 5.68 5.04
C ILE A 235 -26.52 4.71 4.20
N GLY A 236 -26.56 3.42 4.54
CA GLY A 236 -25.80 2.37 3.87
C GLY A 236 -24.29 2.56 4.00
N SER A 237 -23.81 2.98 5.17
CA SER A 237 -22.41 3.31 5.44
C SER A 237 -22.02 2.90 6.86
N TYR A 238 -20.73 2.64 7.06
CA TYR A 238 -20.13 2.53 8.38
C TYR A 238 -19.97 3.92 8.99
N VAL A 239 -20.34 4.07 10.26
CA VAL A 239 -20.01 5.19 11.12
C VAL A 239 -18.77 4.78 11.89
N VAL A 240 -17.62 5.37 11.56
CA VAL A 240 -16.33 5.14 12.22
C VAL A 240 -16.12 6.25 13.23
N PHE A 241 -15.87 5.91 14.49
CA PHE A 241 -15.79 6.87 15.59
C PHE A 241 -14.56 6.63 16.47
N TRP A 242 -14.01 7.71 17.01
CA TRP A 242 -12.74 7.69 17.76
C TRP A 242 -12.67 8.89 18.73
N ALA A 243 -11.76 8.82 19.70
CA ALA A 243 -11.52 9.91 20.64
C ALA A 243 -10.42 10.85 20.14
N SER A 244 -10.61 12.16 20.32
CA SER A 244 -9.58 13.17 20.04
C SER A 244 -9.72 14.40 20.93
N SER A 245 -8.59 14.93 21.37
CA SER A 245 -8.53 16.31 21.87
C SER A 245 -8.65 17.28 20.69
N ILE A 246 -9.46 18.34 20.82
CA ILE A 246 -9.65 19.36 19.77
C ILE A 246 -9.18 20.71 20.29
N TYR A 247 -8.26 21.33 19.58
CA TYR A 247 -7.65 22.62 19.90
C TYR A 247 -8.29 23.76 19.09
N ALA A 248 -8.12 24.98 19.55
CA ALA A 248 -8.60 26.16 18.82
C ALA A 248 -7.78 26.36 17.53
N GLU A 249 -8.42 26.85 16.47
CA GLU A 249 -7.74 27.08 15.17
C GLU A 249 -6.55 28.06 15.28
N ASN A 250 -6.61 28.98 16.25
CA ASN A 250 -5.53 29.94 16.53
C ASN A 250 -4.47 29.41 17.52
N ASP A 251 -4.54 28.14 17.92
CA ASP A 251 -3.52 27.44 18.73
C ASP A 251 -2.85 26.32 17.91
N PRO A 252 -2.10 26.62 16.84
CA PRO A 252 -1.47 25.59 16.00
C PRO A 252 -0.41 24.76 16.71
N ASN A 253 0.02 25.17 17.91
CA ASN A 253 1.01 24.45 18.71
C ASN A 253 0.36 23.52 19.75
N HIS A 254 -0.97 23.50 19.83
CA HIS A 254 -1.76 22.69 20.76
C HIS A 254 -1.30 22.86 22.21
N THR A 255 -1.15 24.11 22.64
CA THR A 255 -0.66 24.49 23.97
C THR A 255 -1.78 24.74 24.98
N GLY A 256 -2.98 25.10 24.51
CA GLY A 256 -4.16 25.30 25.32
C GLY A 256 -4.63 24.04 26.02
N SER A 257 -5.48 24.22 27.03
CA SER A 257 -6.20 23.14 27.70
C SER A 257 -7.42 22.74 26.88
N THR A 258 -7.63 21.45 26.71
CA THR A 258 -8.82 20.87 26.08
C THR A 258 -9.04 19.47 26.67
N TYR A 259 -10.01 18.73 26.14
CA TYR A 259 -10.36 17.39 26.55
C TYR A 259 -10.76 16.55 25.33
N HIS A 260 -10.77 15.22 25.50
CA HIS A 260 -11.19 14.33 24.44
C HIS A 260 -12.70 14.43 24.18
N ARG A 261 -13.05 14.53 22.91
CA ARG A 261 -14.41 14.39 22.38
C ARG A 261 -14.45 13.12 21.54
N MET A 262 -15.60 12.48 21.49
CA MET A 262 -15.81 11.43 20.49
C MET A 262 -16.17 12.09 19.17
N LEU A 263 -15.42 11.78 18.13
CA LEU A 263 -15.65 12.21 16.76
C LEU A 263 -16.16 11.03 15.93
N PHE A 264 -16.75 11.31 14.77
CA PHE A 264 -17.03 10.28 13.77
C PHE A 264 -16.86 10.80 12.35
N ALA A 265 -16.62 9.88 11.43
CA ALA A 265 -16.77 10.05 9.99
C ALA A 265 -17.51 8.83 9.42
N THR A 266 -18.06 8.96 8.22
CA THR A 266 -18.77 7.87 7.55
C THR A 266 -17.97 7.36 6.36
N THR A 267 -18.02 6.05 6.11
CA THR A 267 -17.36 5.41 4.96
C THR A 267 -18.19 4.23 4.46
N ARG A 268 -18.10 3.93 3.16
CA ARG A 268 -18.67 2.70 2.59
C ARG A 268 -17.61 1.61 2.37
N ASP A 269 -16.35 1.99 2.28
CA ASP A 269 -15.27 1.16 1.74
C ASP A 269 -13.98 1.17 2.60
N PHE A 270 -13.94 1.95 3.69
CA PHE A 270 -12.76 2.21 4.50
C PHE A 270 -11.56 2.76 3.68
N VAL A 271 -11.85 3.46 2.59
CA VAL A 271 -10.90 4.20 1.75
C VAL A 271 -11.30 5.66 1.70
N THR A 272 -12.56 5.93 1.38
CA THR A 272 -13.12 7.28 1.32
C THR A 272 -13.95 7.55 2.56
N PHE A 273 -13.61 8.61 3.28
CA PHE A 273 -14.29 9.04 4.49
C PHE A 273 -14.97 10.39 4.27
N SER A 274 -16.14 10.57 4.87
CA SER A 274 -16.77 11.90 4.96
C SER A 274 -15.94 12.84 5.82
N THR A 275 -16.31 14.12 5.82
CA THR A 275 -15.80 15.06 6.81
C THR A 275 -16.15 14.61 8.23
N THR A 276 -15.23 14.90 9.15
CA THR A 276 -15.34 14.53 10.55
C THR A 276 -16.33 15.43 11.28
N THR A 277 -17.14 14.82 12.14
CA THR A 277 -18.17 15.48 12.95
C THR A 277 -17.98 15.11 14.41
N VAL A 278 -18.27 16.03 15.33
CA VAL A 278 -18.29 15.73 16.78
C VAL A 278 -19.53 14.87 17.08
N TRP A 279 -19.30 13.69 17.67
CA TRP A 279 -20.37 12.77 18.08
C TRP A 279 -20.79 12.99 19.54
N GLN A 280 -19.81 13.16 20.42
CA GLN A 280 -20.02 13.38 21.85
C GLN A 280 -19.13 14.53 22.31
N ASP A 281 -19.77 15.61 22.77
CA ASP A 281 -19.12 16.66 23.54
C ASP A 281 -19.96 16.92 24.79
N ALA A 282 -19.48 16.39 25.92
CA ALA A 282 -20.14 16.52 27.22
C ALA A 282 -19.54 17.68 28.05
N GLY A 283 -18.67 18.52 27.48
CA GLY A 283 -17.91 19.52 28.23
C GLY A 283 -16.76 18.94 29.05
N MET A 284 -16.44 17.66 28.85
CA MET A 284 -15.49 16.87 29.64
C MET A 284 -14.96 15.69 28.81
N SER A 285 -13.82 15.11 29.23
CA SER A 285 -13.14 14.06 28.48
C SER A 285 -13.97 12.77 28.43
N ARG A 286 -14.20 12.28 27.21
CA ARG A 286 -14.77 10.95 26.91
C ARG A 286 -13.88 10.24 25.90
N ILE A 287 -13.57 8.98 26.17
CA ILE A 287 -12.75 8.12 25.32
C ILE A 287 -13.40 6.74 25.17
N ASP A 288 -12.81 5.89 24.32
CA ASP A 288 -13.10 4.48 24.17
C ASP A 288 -14.60 4.17 24.12
N SER A 289 -15.22 4.46 22.98
CA SER A 289 -16.62 4.08 22.74
C SER A 289 -16.70 2.74 22.05
N THR A 290 -17.73 1.96 22.39
CA THR A 290 -18.15 0.77 21.62
C THR A 290 -19.67 0.73 21.47
N VAL A 291 -20.16 0.11 20.40
CA VAL A 291 -21.59 0.14 20.02
C VAL A 291 -22.12 -1.25 19.69
N ILE A 292 -23.35 -1.52 20.13
CA ILE A 292 -24.16 -2.65 19.66
C ILE A 292 -25.59 -2.19 19.38
N GLN A 293 -26.25 -2.82 18.40
CA GLN A 293 -27.68 -2.66 18.17
C GLN A 293 -28.44 -3.91 18.64
N ASP A 294 -29.53 -3.71 19.38
CA ASP A 294 -30.50 -4.76 19.70
C ASP A 294 -31.90 -4.26 19.32
N GLY A 295 -32.55 -4.97 18.38
CA GLY A 295 -33.77 -4.48 17.73
C GLY A 295 -33.54 -3.14 17.01
N SER A 296 -34.38 -2.14 17.30
CA SER A 296 -34.28 -0.78 16.75
C SER A 296 -33.41 0.17 17.58
N THR A 297 -32.78 -0.33 18.66
CA THR A 297 -32.08 0.51 19.64
C THR A 297 -30.59 0.28 19.54
N PHE A 298 -29.83 1.36 19.40
CA PHE A 298 -28.39 1.38 19.58
C PHE A 298 -28.06 1.61 21.04
N TYR A 299 -27.12 0.84 21.56
CA TYR A 299 -26.49 1.04 22.85
C TYR A 299 -25.03 1.39 22.61
N ARG A 300 -24.55 2.41 23.30
CA ARG A 300 -23.11 2.74 23.32
C ARG A 300 -22.58 2.68 24.73
N PHE A 301 -21.33 2.27 24.84
CA PHE A 301 -20.58 2.21 26.08
C PHE A 301 -19.36 3.08 25.90
N THR A 302 -19.19 4.07 26.77
CA THR A 302 -18.11 5.07 26.64
C THR A 302 -17.40 5.21 27.96
N LYS A 303 -16.08 5.33 27.97
CA LYS A 303 -15.33 5.73 29.16
C LYS A 303 -15.56 7.22 29.40
N ASP A 304 -16.23 7.54 30.50
CA ASP A 304 -16.36 8.90 31.03
C ASP A 304 -15.20 9.19 31.97
N GLU A 305 -14.25 10.03 31.57
CA GLU A 305 -13.07 10.32 32.37
C GLU A 305 -13.29 11.47 33.36
N GLY A 306 -14.22 12.37 33.07
CA GLY A 306 -14.40 13.56 33.90
C GLY A 306 -15.31 13.36 35.13
N ALA A 307 -16.07 12.26 35.20
CA ALA A 307 -16.97 11.90 36.31
C ALA A 307 -18.11 12.89 36.65
N THR A 308 -18.14 14.08 36.04
CA THR A 308 -19.17 15.11 36.24
C THR A 308 -20.55 14.59 35.82
N GLY A 309 -21.48 14.55 36.77
CA GLY A 309 -22.85 14.08 36.55
C GLY A 309 -23.03 12.56 36.56
N THR A 310 -21.96 11.77 36.67
CA THR A 310 -21.99 10.30 36.89
C THR A 310 -21.49 9.91 38.28
N GLY A 311 -20.62 10.72 38.88
CA GLY A 311 -20.04 10.48 40.20
C GLY A 311 -18.90 9.45 40.19
N CYS A 312 -18.41 9.05 39.03
CA CYS A 312 -17.34 8.07 38.84
C CYS A 312 -16.67 8.24 37.47
N ALA A 313 -15.34 8.10 37.40
CA ALA A 313 -14.61 8.05 36.13
C ALA A 313 -14.61 6.61 35.62
N ASP A 314 -15.63 6.21 34.86
CA ASP A 314 -15.95 4.81 34.57
C ASP A 314 -16.78 4.70 33.26
N ILE A 315 -17.13 3.48 32.85
CA ILE A 315 -17.97 3.24 31.68
C ILE A 315 -19.42 3.66 31.98
N ILE A 316 -19.96 4.44 31.06
CA ILE A 316 -21.39 4.77 30.98
C ILE A 316 -22.03 3.98 29.84
N GLN A 317 -23.30 3.62 30.01
CA GLN A 317 -24.12 3.04 28.96
C GLN A 317 -25.25 4.00 28.61
N GLU A 318 -25.41 4.28 27.33
CA GLU A 318 -26.43 5.16 26.79
C GLU A 318 -27.16 4.47 25.62
N LYS A 319 -28.42 4.85 25.36
CA LYS A 319 -29.21 4.31 24.25
C LYS A 319 -29.87 5.38 23.38
N SER A 320 -30.05 5.07 22.11
CA SER A 320 -30.70 5.91 21.11
C SER A 320 -31.29 5.04 19.98
N THR A 321 -32.33 5.52 19.31
CA THR A 321 -32.84 4.89 18.07
C THR A 321 -32.04 5.32 16.83
N SER A 322 -31.11 6.26 16.98
CA SER A 322 -30.23 6.73 15.90
C SER A 322 -28.78 6.79 16.36
N LEU A 323 -27.91 6.05 15.67
CA LEU A 323 -26.48 5.96 15.95
C LEU A 323 -25.77 7.32 15.87
N ARG A 324 -26.19 8.19 14.95
CA ARG A 324 -25.57 9.50 14.73
C ARG A 324 -26.29 10.63 15.46
N ALA A 325 -27.19 10.31 16.39
CA ALA A 325 -27.90 11.32 17.15
C ALA A 325 -26.95 12.16 18.02
N SER A 326 -27.29 13.43 18.21
CA SER A 326 -26.56 14.34 19.10
C SER A 326 -26.60 13.83 20.55
N LEU A 327 -25.62 14.24 21.37
CA LEU A 327 -25.48 13.79 22.75
C LEU A 327 -26.78 13.87 23.57
N SER A 328 -27.56 14.95 23.43
CA SER A 328 -28.83 15.14 24.17
C SER A 328 -29.95 14.17 23.78
N SER A 329 -29.84 13.53 22.60
CA SER A 329 -30.80 12.53 22.12
C SER A 329 -30.46 11.11 22.58
N TRP A 330 -29.31 10.93 23.25
CA TRP A 330 -28.96 9.68 23.91
C TRP A 330 -29.46 9.69 25.34
N THR A 331 -30.19 8.63 25.73
CA THR A 331 -30.66 8.46 27.10
C THR A 331 -29.69 7.57 27.87
N ARG A 332 -29.19 8.04 29.01
CA ARG A 332 -28.36 7.23 29.90
C ARG A 332 -29.17 6.07 30.47
N VAL A 333 -28.66 4.85 30.31
CA VAL A 333 -29.23 3.62 30.86
C VAL A 333 -28.64 3.34 32.24
N THR A 334 -27.32 3.38 32.34
CA THR A 334 -26.58 3.20 33.60
C THR A 334 -25.20 3.87 33.53
N ALA A 335 -24.54 4.01 34.67
CA ALA A 335 -23.20 4.55 34.83
C ALA A 335 -22.44 3.78 35.92
N CYS A 336 -21.13 4.04 36.03
CA CYS A 336 -20.27 3.38 37.01
C CYS A 336 -20.26 1.86 36.87
N ILE A 337 -20.27 1.36 35.62
CA ILE A 337 -20.46 -0.06 35.34
C ILE A 337 -19.37 -0.90 36.00
N GLY A 338 -18.10 -0.53 35.84
CA GLY A 338 -16.99 -1.26 36.45
C GLY A 338 -17.06 -1.24 37.98
N LYS A 339 -17.14 -0.05 38.57
CA LYS A 339 -17.26 0.15 40.01
C LYS A 339 -18.41 -0.66 40.61
N ASN A 340 -19.59 -0.62 40.00
CA ASN A 340 -20.77 -1.36 40.47
C ASN A 340 -20.62 -2.88 40.31
N ALA A 341 -19.83 -3.33 39.34
CA ALA A 341 -19.47 -4.73 39.15
C ALA A 341 -18.31 -5.20 40.06
N GLY A 342 -17.74 -4.30 40.89
CA GLY A 342 -16.64 -4.63 41.79
C GLY A 342 -15.25 -4.56 41.13
N THR A 343 -15.09 -3.74 40.09
CA THR A 343 -13.79 -3.41 39.52
C THR A 343 -13.26 -2.08 40.06
N SER A 344 -11.96 -1.88 39.88
CA SER A 344 -11.29 -0.59 40.03
C SER A 344 -11.52 0.27 38.77
N ALA A 345 -10.62 1.22 38.49
CA ALA A 345 -10.68 2.01 37.28
C ALA A 345 -10.58 1.13 36.03
N VAL A 346 -11.55 1.26 35.13
CA VAL A 346 -11.63 0.50 33.87
C VAL A 346 -11.73 1.42 32.65
N GLU A 347 -11.23 0.98 31.50
CA GLU A 347 -11.32 1.64 30.19
C GLU A 347 -11.47 0.60 29.06
N GLY A 348 -11.42 1.03 27.80
CA GLY A 348 -11.41 0.14 26.64
C GLY A 348 -12.56 -0.89 26.55
N PRO A 349 -13.83 -0.47 26.69
CA PRO A 349 -14.95 -1.38 26.61
C PRO A 349 -15.07 -1.99 25.21
N THR A 350 -15.36 -3.29 25.13
CA THR A 350 -15.88 -3.92 23.91
C THR A 350 -17.17 -4.67 24.23
N VAL A 351 -18.23 -4.38 23.48
CA VAL A 351 -19.56 -4.97 23.71
C VAL A 351 -19.89 -5.98 22.61
N PHE A 352 -20.46 -7.12 23.00
CA PHE A 352 -21.01 -8.07 22.03
C PHE A 352 -22.13 -8.91 22.65
N LYS A 353 -22.99 -9.47 21.80
CA LYS A 353 -24.05 -10.39 22.19
C LYS A 353 -23.55 -11.83 22.03
N ALA A 354 -23.93 -12.70 22.97
CA ALA A 354 -23.66 -14.13 22.87
C ALA A 354 -24.32 -14.69 21.59
N ASN A 355 -23.59 -15.54 20.88
CA ASN A 355 -24.11 -16.34 19.79
C ASN A 355 -25.30 -17.19 20.29
N PRO A 356 -26.29 -17.48 19.42
CA PRO A 356 -27.25 -18.52 19.70
C PRO A 356 -26.56 -19.84 20.12
N GLY A 357 -27.00 -20.43 21.23
CA GLY A 357 -26.43 -21.67 21.75
C GLY A 357 -25.05 -21.52 22.40
N ASP A 358 -24.63 -20.32 22.82
CA ASP A 358 -23.43 -20.17 23.65
C ASP A 358 -23.58 -20.98 24.94
N VAL A 359 -22.53 -21.68 25.35
CA VAL A 359 -22.54 -22.57 26.53
C VAL A 359 -22.83 -21.83 27.83
N ASN A 360 -22.65 -20.51 27.86
CA ASN A 360 -22.93 -19.66 29.01
C ASN A 360 -24.34 -19.05 28.97
N GLY A 361 -25.16 -19.40 27.97
CA GLY A 361 -26.52 -18.89 27.78
C GLY A 361 -26.57 -17.57 27.01
N GLN A 362 -27.78 -17.11 26.71
CA GLN A 362 -27.99 -15.84 26.01
C GLN A 362 -27.72 -14.66 26.95
N LYS A 363 -26.61 -13.96 26.71
CA LYS A 363 -26.16 -12.81 27.48
C LYS A 363 -25.61 -11.72 26.55
N PHE A 364 -25.44 -10.54 27.11
CA PHE A 364 -24.58 -9.49 26.58
C PHE A 364 -23.31 -9.47 27.40
N TYR A 365 -22.18 -9.33 26.71
CA TYR A 365 -20.87 -9.21 27.31
C TYR A 365 -20.31 -7.82 27.08
N LEU A 366 -19.62 -7.30 28.09
CA LEU A 366 -18.86 -6.06 28.03
C LEU A 366 -17.49 -6.34 28.63
N PHE A 367 -16.47 -6.50 27.79
CA PHE A 367 -15.10 -6.68 28.32
C PHE A 367 -14.47 -5.31 28.53
N VAL A 368 -13.78 -5.12 29.65
CA VAL A 368 -13.18 -3.84 30.06
C VAL A 368 -11.76 -4.05 30.58
N ASP A 369 -10.86 -3.09 30.34
CA ASP A 369 -9.47 -3.12 30.81
C ASP A 369 -9.37 -2.47 32.18
N GLU A 370 -9.24 -3.28 33.23
CA GLU A 370 -8.90 -2.83 34.59
C GLU A 370 -7.39 -2.56 34.65
N TYR A 371 -6.97 -1.45 34.04
CA TYR A 371 -5.58 -1.12 33.72
C TYR A 371 -4.66 -0.90 34.94
N THR A 372 -5.23 -0.75 36.14
CA THR A 372 -4.48 -0.70 37.42
C THR A 372 -4.57 -1.99 38.23
N GLY A 373 -5.28 -3.00 37.73
CA GLY A 373 -5.65 -4.22 38.44
C GLY A 373 -5.42 -5.48 37.61
N ARG A 374 -6.49 -6.26 37.39
CA ARG A 374 -6.43 -7.61 36.82
C ARG A 374 -6.20 -7.65 35.30
N GLY A 375 -6.19 -6.51 34.62
CA GLY A 375 -6.17 -6.44 33.16
C GLY A 375 -7.58 -6.56 32.56
N TYR A 376 -7.72 -7.17 31.39
CA TYR A 376 -9.01 -7.29 30.71
C TYR A 376 -9.96 -8.27 31.44
N ILE A 377 -11.21 -7.87 31.66
CA ILE A 377 -12.21 -8.63 32.42
C ILE A 377 -13.54 -8.65 31.67
N PRO A 378 -14.22 -9.81 31.57
CA PRO A 378 -15.55 -9.91 31.01
C PRO A 378 -16.65 -9.60 32.04
N LEU A 379 -17.43 -8.55 31.79
CA LEU A 379 -18.70 -8.30 32.47
C LEU A 379 -19.85 -8.92 31.66
N GLU A 380 -20.92 -9.31 32.34
CA GLU A 380 -22.10 -9.90 31.71
C GLU A 380 -23.43 -9.36 32.27
N THR A 381 -24.46 -9.31 31.42
CA THR A 381 -25.87 -9.05 31.77
C THR A 381 -26.78 -9.85 30.84
N THR A 382 -27.99 -10.21 31.29
CA THR A 382 -29.02 -10.84 30.44
C THR A 382 -29.97 -9.83 29.80
N ASN A 383 -30.00 -8.59 30.31
CA ASN A 383 -30.86 -7.52 29.82
C ASN A 383 -30.01 -6.27 29.61
N ILE A 384 -29.89 -5.81 28.36
CA ILE A 384 -29.13 -4.59 28.04
C ILE A 384 -29.93 -3.31 28.29
N ASP A 385 -31.27 -3.37 28.29
CA ASP A 385 -32.14 -2.21 28.57
C ASP A 385 -32.24 -1.85 30.06
N SER A 386 -32.12 -2.85 30.93
CA SER A 386 -32.11 -2.69 32.38
C SER A 386 -31.01 -3.58 32.97
N PRO A 387 -29.74 -3.17 32.82
CA PRO A 387 -28.61 -4.05 33.05
C PRO A 387 -28.25 -4.20 34.53
N SER A 388 -27.81 -5.41 34.88
CA SER A 388 -27.10 -5.69 36.13
C SER A 388 -25.74 -6.30 35.78
N TRP A 389 -24.82 -5.44 35.33
CA TRP A 389 -23.48 -5.85 34.93
C TRP A 389 -22.73 -6.46 36.11
N LYS A 390 -22.20 -7.66 35.91
CA LYS A 390 -21.39 -8.39 36.90
C LYS A 390 -20.18 -9.00 36.24
N VAL A 391 -19.07 -9.08 36.97
CA VAL A 391 -17.92 -9.87 36.53
C VAL A 391 -18.35 -11.32 36.34
N SER A 392 -17.99 -11.90 35.19
CA SER A 392 -18.27 -13.30 34.90
C SER A 392 -17.58 -14.19 35.93
N SER A 393 -18.31 -15.15 36.50
CA SER A 393 -17.82 -15.99 37.61
C SER A 393 -16.60 -16.86 37.27
N SER A 394 -16.42 -17.19 35.99
CA SER A 394 -15.27 -17.95 35.48
C SER A 394 -15.01 -17.57 34.03
N TYR A 395 -13.75 -17.33 33.69
CA TYR A 395 -13.32 -17.04 32.32
C TYR A 395 -11.84 -17.35 32.13
N ARG A 396 -11.44 -17.56 30.88
CA ARG A 396 -10.04 -17.72 30.45
C ARG A 396 -9.80 -16.87 29.20
N LEU A 397 -9.30 -15.67 29.41
CA LEU A 397 -8.86 -14.78 28.34
C LEU A 397 -7.42 -15.12 27.88
N PRO A 398 -6.94 -14.54 26.77
CA PRO A 398 -5.52 -14.50 26.43
C PRO A 398 -4.62 -14.02 27.58
N THR A 399 -3.30 -14.18 27.44
CA THR A 399 -2.36 -13.97 28.57
C THR A 399 -2.33 -12.52 29.07
N SER A 400 -2.37 -11.55 28.17
CA SER A 400 -2.33 -10.12 28.53
C SER A 400 -3.07 -9.26 27.49
N PRO A 401 -4.35 -9.55 27.19
CA PRO A 401 -5.11 -8.74 26.25
C PRO A 401 -5.34 -7.35 26.87
N ARG A 402 -5.28 -6.35 26.01
CA ARG A 402 -5.73 -4.98 26.28
C ARG A 402 -6.71 -4.58 25.18
N HIS A 403 -7.54 -3.60 25.52
CA HIS A 403 -8.56 -2.94 24.69
C HIS A 403 -8.56 -3.44 23.23
N GLY A 404 -9.57 -4.24 22.90
CA GLY A 404 -9.65 -4.99 21.65
C GLY A 404 -11.10 -5.26 21.25
N THR A 405 -11.35 -6.24 20.38
CA THR A 405 -12.71 -6.47 19.86
C THR A 405 -13.01 -7.93 19.62
N VAL A 406 -14.20 -8.35 20.04
CA VAL A 406 -14.76 -9.68 19.83
C VAL A 406 -15.75 -9.67 18.67
N VAL A 407 -15.58 -10.57 17.70
CA VAL A 407 -16.49 -10.74 16.55
C VAL A 407 -16.96 -12.19 16.45
N PRO A 408 -18.25 -12.46 16.16
CA PRO A 408 -18.74 -13.81 15.96
C PRO A 408 -18.21 -14.41 14.63
N VAL A 409 -17.91 -15.72 14.67
CA VAL A 409 -17.41 -16.48 13.52
C VAL A 409 -18.20 -17.77 13.31
N THR A 410 -18.31 -18.17 12.06
CA THR A 410 -18.93 -19.43 11.62
C THR A 410 -18.06 -20.63 12.00
N ALA A 411 -18.63 -21.84 11.94
CA ALA A 411 -17.87 -23.07 12.17
C ALA A 411 -16.67 -23.22 11.21
N LYS A 412 -16.86 -22.83 9.94
CA LYS A 412 -15.81 -22.89 8.92
C LYS A 412 -14.67 -21.90 9.21
N GLU A 413 -15.01 -20.68 9.59
CA GLU A 413 -14.03 -19.67 9.99
C GLU A 413 -13.30 -20.08 11.27
N LEU A 414 -14.02 -20.57 12.28
CA LEU A 414 -13.42 -21.04 13.53
C LEU A 414 -12.46 -22.22 13.31
N ALA A 415 -12.84 -23.20 12.49
CA ALA A 415 -11.95 -24.30 12.11
C ALA A 415 -10.71 -23.78 11.38
N SER A 416 -10.91 -22.88 10.41
CA SER A 416 -9.83 -22.23 9.67
C SER A 416 -8.85 -21.48 10.58
N LEU A 417 -9.35 -20.71 11.55
CA LEU A 417 -8.55 -20.01 12.56
C LEU A 417 -7.78 -20.97 13.47
N ASN A 418 -8.39 -22.09 13.87
CA ASN A 418 -7.72 -23.10 14.70
C ASN A 418 -6.60 -23.85 13.97
N THR A 419 -6.64 -23.89 12.64
CA THR A 419 -5.54 -24.39 11.80
C THR A 419 -4.50 -23.33 11.45
N MET A 420 -4.61 -22.11 11.98
CA MET A 420 -3.61 -21.07 11.80
C MET A 420 -2.28 -21.61 12.30
N ALA A 421 -1.41 -21.98 11.37
CA ALA A 421 -0.06 -22.39 11.68
C ALA A 421 0.56 -21.28 12.50
N VAL A 422 1.28 -21.66 13.57
CA VAL A 422 2.17 -20.73 14.24
C VAL A 422 3.08 -20.19 13.14
N LYS A 423 2.93 -18.92 12.74
CA LYS A 423 4.05 -18.18 12.18
C LYS A 423 5.05 -18.19 13.33
N ARG A 424 5.91 -19.20 13.35
CA ARG A 424 6.96 -19.29 14.35
C ARG A 424 7.81 -18.05 14.14
N ASP A 425 7.55 -17.02 14.94
CA ASP A 425 8.63 -16.17 15.41
C ASP A 425 9.54 -17.11 16.19
N VAL A 426 10.49 -17.71 15.48
CA VAL A 426 11.66 -18.32 16.10
C VAL A 426 12.41 -17.17 16.76
N LYS A 427 12.05 -16.85 18.01
CA LYS A 427 12.99 -16.25 18.96
C LYS A 427 13.77 -17.37 19.65
N LYS A 428 14.61 -18.05 18.86
CA LYS A 428 16.03 -18.09 19.20
C LYS A 428 16.66 -17.05 18.30
N ALA A 429 17.54 -16.23 18.85
CA ALA A 429 18.40 -15.35 18.06
C ALA A 429 19.15 -16.19 17.01
N ASN A 430 18.53 -16.34 15.86
CA ASN A 430 19.14 -16.56 14.58
C ASN A 430 18.46 -15.51 13.72
N LEU A 431 19.19 -14.42 13.46
CA LEU A 431 18.94 -13.59 12.29
C LEU A 431 18.64 -14.54 11.12
N VAL A 432 17.38 -14.65 10.68
CA VAL A 432 17.19 -14.89 9.26
C VAL A 432 17.58 -13.56 8.66
N ALA A 433 18.77 -13.49 8.11
CA ALA A 433 19.18 -12.32 7.37
C ALA A 433 18.07 -12.04 6.35
N ARG A 434 17.33 -10.94 6.55
CA ARG A 434 16.73 -10.22 5.43
C ARG A 434 17.91 -9.62 4.71
N ALA A 435 18.61 -10.44 3.96
CA ALA A 435 19.79 -9.99 3.28
C ALA A 435 19.29 -9.29 2.02
N SER A 436 19.37 -7.96 1.99
CA SER A 436 19.99 -7.38 0.81
C SER A 436 21.36 -8.09 0.67
N PRO A 437 21.62 -8.79 -0.44
CA PRO A 437 20.98 -8.64 -1.75
C PRO A 437 19.69 -9.43 -1.97
N VAL A 438 18.74 -8.84 -2.70
CA VAL A 438 17.45 -9.49 -3.03
C VAL A 438 17.59 -10.72 -3.94
N LEU A 439 18.66 -10.76 -4.74
CA LEU A 439 19.01 -11.92 -5.55
C LEU A 439 20.12 -12.70 -4.85
N PRO A 440 19.94 -13.99 -4.52
CA PRO A 440 21.01 -14.79 -3.95
C PRO A 440 22.11 -15.03 -5.00
N GLY A 441 23.34 -14.67 -4.66
CA GLY A 441 24.53 -14.84 -5.50
C GLY A 441 25.09 -13.50 -5.99
N LEU A 442 26.02 -13.58 -6.95
CA LEU A 442 26.67 -12.42 -7.54
C LEU A 442 25.98 -12.07 -8.84
N TYR A 443 25.16 -11.04 -8.80
CA TYR A 443 24.40 -10.53 -9.93
C TYR A 443 24.49 -9.02 -9.94
N ALA A 444 24.83 -8.49 -11.09
CA ALA A 444 25.01 -7.07 -11.30
C ALA A 444 24.11 -6.56 -12.41
N ASP A 445 24.15 -5.24 -12.61
CA ASP A 445 23.51 -4.56 -13.73
C ASP A 445 22.02 -4.95 -13.91
N PRO A 446 21.18 -4.86 -12.85
CA PRO A 446 19.83 -5.40 -12.91
C PRO A 446 18.92 -4.52 -13.77
N ASN A 447 18.17 -5.16 -14.67
CA ASN A 447 16.99 -4.59 -15.30
C ASN A 447 15.74 -5.22 -14.69
N ILE A 448 15.04 -4.42 -13.88
CA ILE A 448 13.73 -4.77 -13.32
C ILE A 448 12.62 -4.35 -14.29
N ALA A 449 11.67 -5.26 -14.52
CA ALA A 449 10.53 -5.06 -15.39
C ALA A 449 9.26 -5.66 -14.78
N ILE A 450 8.09 -5.22 -15.25
CA ILE A 450 6.79 -5.76 -14.85
C ILE A 450 6.09 -6.26 -16.11
N PHE A 451 5.75 -7.56 -16.13
CA PHE A 451 4.97 -8.16 -17.20
C PHE A 451 3.83 -8.99 -16.61
N GLY A 452 2.60 -8.62 -16.98
CA GLY A 452 1.40 -9.15 -16.32
C GLY A 452 1.45 -8.91 -14.81
N ARG A 453 1.28 -9.97 -14.02
CA ARG A 453 1.22 -9.92 -12.55
C ARG A 453 2.53 -10.27 -11.84
N ASN A 454 3.67 -10.17 -12.53
CA ASN A 454 4.95 -10.50 -11.94
C ASN A 454 6.00 -9.44 -12.25
N TYR A 455 6.90 -9.26 -11.28
CA TYR A 455 8.18 -8.59 -11.47
C TYR A 455 9.18 -9.57 -12.06
N TYR A 456 10.04 -9.06 -12.94
CA TYR A 456 11.15 -9.80 -13.51
C TYR A 456 12.45 -9.02 -13.31
N ILE A 457 13.55 -9.72 -13.03
CA ILE A 457 14.89 -9.16 -13.11
C ILE A 457 15.73 -9.97 -14.09
N TYR A 458 16.40 -9.25 -14.97
CA TYR A 458 17.45 -9.76 -15.83
C TYR A 458 18.74 -9.05 -15.44
N ALA A 459 19.80 -9.81 -15.19
CA ALA A 459 21.03 -9.28 -14.60
C ALA A 459 22.27 -9.93 -15.21
N THR A 460 23.39 -9.22 -15.20
CA THR A 460 24.73 -9.78 -15.46
C THR A 460 25.03 -10.84 -14.40
N THR A 461 25.43 -12.05 -14.82
CA THR A 461 26.01 -13.04 -13.91
C THR A 461 27.44 -12.62 -13.55
N ASP A 462 27.64 -12.17 -12.32
CA ASP A 462 28.90 -11.57 -11.85
C ASP A 462 29.79 -12.61 -11.12
N GLY A 463 30.94 -12.21 -10.56
CA GLY A 463 31.86 -13.12 -9.87
C GLY A 463 32.97 -13.71 -10.73
N TYR A 464 33.16 -13.19 -11.95
CA TYR A 464 34.19 -13.64 -12.89
C TYR A 464 35.25 -12.56 -13.10
N SER A 465 36.51 -12.97 -13.23
CA SER A 465 37.60 -12.07 -13.60
C SER A 465 37.29 -11.33 -14.91
N GLY A 466 37.55 -10.02 -14.95
CA GLY A 466 37.26 -9.16 -16.10
C GLY A 466 35.79 -9.17 -16.54
N TRP A 467 34.87 -9.42 -15.60
CA TRP A 467 33.43 -9.58 -15.87
C TRP A 467 33.16 -10.64 -16.95
N GLY A 468 33.91 -11.74 -16.94
CA GLY A 468 33.89 -12.78 -18.00
C GLY A 468 32.66 -13.69 -18.06
N GLY A 469 31.59 -13.39 -17.31
CA GLY A 469 30.35 -14.17 -17.31
C GLY A 469 29.76 -14.31 -18.72
N LYS A 470 29.12 -15.45 -18.99
CA LYS A 470 28.58 -15.79 -20.32
C LYS A 470 27.08 -15.99 -20.35
N ASP A 471 26.45 -16.09 -19.20
CA ASP A 471 25.09 -16.60 -19.07
C ASP A 471 24.12 -15.53 -18.58
N PHE A 472 22.92 -15.52 -19.16
CA PHE A 472 21.76 -14.79 -18.64
C PHE A 472 20.69 -15.74 -18.11
N TYR A 473 20.20 -15.43 -16.92
CA TYR A 473 19.09 -16.09 -16.26
C TYR A 473 17.96 -15.09 -16.07
N VAL A 474 16.72 -15.59 -15.99
CA VAL A 474 15.56 -14.77 -15.64
C VAL A 474 15.20 -15.00 -14.18
N TRP A 475 14.94 -13.92 -13.46
CA TRP A 475 14.40 -13.94 -12.11
C TRP A 475 12.96 -13.47 -12.15
N LYS A 476 12.08 -14.13 -11.41
CA LYS A 476 10.65 -13.81 -11.33
C LYS A 476 10.22 -13.67 -9.87
N SER A 477 9.42 -12.66 -9.58
CA SER A 477 8.84 -12.46 -8.25
C SER A 477 7.38 -11.98 -8.35
N PRO A 478 6.49 -12.50 -7.49
CA PRO A 478 5.13 -11.97 -7.38
C PRO A 478 5.05 -10.69 -6.52
N ASP A 479 6.10 -10.36 -5.77
CA ASP A 479 6.00 -9.44 -4.62
C ASP A 479 7.27 -8.61 -4.32
N LEU A 480 8.23 -8.50 -5.25
CA LEU A 480 9.55 -7.85 -5.10
C LEU A 480 10.52 -8.48 -4.09
N VAL A 481 10.11 -9.47 -3.30
CA VAL A 481 10.96 -10.08 -2.26
C VAL A 481 11.21 -11.56 -2.49
N SER A 482 10.23 -12.27 -3.04
CA SER A 482 10.27 -13.71 -3.28
C SER A 482 10.73 -13.99 -4.70
N TRP A 483 12.04 -14.06 -4.92
CA TRP A 483 12.62 -14.24 -6.26
C TRP A 483 12.94 -15.69 -6.59
N THR A 484 12.48 -16.16 -7.75
CA THR A 484 12.80 -17.47 -8.32
C THR A 484 13.58 -17.29 -9.61
N ARG A 485 14.76 -17.92 -9.72
CA ARG A 485 15.58 -17.95 -10.94
C ARG A 485 15.20 -19.12 -11.84
N SER A 486 15.29 -18.96 -13.15
CA SER A 486 15.32 -20.10 -14.08
C SER A 486 16.47 -21.07 -13.74
N THR A 487 16.23 -22.36 -13.92
CA THR A 487 17.24 -23.40 -13.60
C THR A 487 18.35 -23.46 -14.65
N LYS A 488 18.07 -23.07 -15.88
CA LYS A 488 19.01 -22.99 -17.01
C LYS A 488 19.14 -21.55 -17.49
N PRO A 489 20.31 -21.17 -18.04
CA PRO A 489 20.43 -19.89 -18.73
C PRO A 489 19.58 -19.91 -20.00
N PHE A 490 18.92 -18.79 -20.30
CA PHE A 490 18.14 -18.66 -21.53
C PHE A 490 19.01 -18.12 -22.69
N LEU A 491 20.11 -17.42 -22.38
CA LEU A 491 21.18 -17.10 -23.32
C LEU A 491 22.55 -17.46 -22.73
N THR A 492 23.43 -18.01 -23.57
CA THR A 492 24.84 -18.30 -23.29
C THR A 492 25.70 -17.78 -24.44
N LEU A 493 26.55 -16.78 -24.15
CA LEU A 493 27.46 -16.13 -25.08
C LEU A 493 28.77 -16.92 -25.14
N ASN A 494 28.79 -18.01 -25.90
CA ASN A 494 29.96 -18.88 -26.06
C ASN A 494 30.21 -19.25 -27.52
N GLY A 495 30.02 -18.28 -28.42
CA GLY A 495 30.11 -18.46 -29.87
C GLY A 495 29.14 -19.53 -30.36
N THR A 496 29.60 -20.39 -31.27
CA THR A 496 28.82 -21.50 -31.82
C THR A 496 28.52 -22.62 -30.81
N SER A 497 29.18 -22.62 -29.65
CA SER A 497 28.88 -23.53 -28.53
C SER A 497 27.81 -22.98 -27.58
N GLY A 498 27.36 -21.74 -27.80
CA GLY A 498 26.23 -21.13 -27.11
C GLY A 498 25.06 -20.90 -28.08
N ASN A 499 24.12 -20.02 -27.69
CA ASN A 499 22.98 -19.63 -28.53
C ASN A 499 23.03 -18.15 -28.96
N VAL A 500 24.19 -17.51 -28.83
CA VAL A 500 24.53 -16.20 -29.39
C VAL A 500 25.79 -16.34 -30.23
N PRO A 501 25.69 -16.67 -31.53
CA PRO A 501 26.82 -17.15 -32.33
C PRO A 501 27.92 -16.11 -32.55
N TRP A 502 27.59 -14.82 -32.48
CA TRP A 502 28.54 -13.72 -32.69
C TRP A 502 29.29 -13.28 -31.41
N ALA A 503 28.93 -13.78 -30.22
CA ALA A 503 29.49 -13.34 -28.95
C ALA A 503 30.19 -14.48 -28.18
N THR A 504 31.39 -14.22 -27.64
CA THR A 504 32.20 -15.25 -26.95
C THR A 504 32.27 -15.11 -25.43
N GLY A 505 31.57 -14.12 -24.86
CA GLY A 505 31.40 -13.93 -23.43
C GLY A 505 31.03 -12.49 -23.10
N ASN A 506 31.28 -12.09 -21.85
CA ASN A 506 30.94 -10.76 -21.34
C ASN A 506 29.46 -10.42 -21.54
N ALA A 507 28.60 -11.31 -21.06
CA ALA A 507 27.14 -11.15 -21.03
C ALA A 507 26.77 -10.04 -20.05
N TRP A 508 26.69 -8.80 -20.54
CA TRP A 508 26.60 -7.60 -19.69
C TRP A 508 25.31 -6.82 -19.88
N ALA A 509 24.82 -6.29 -18.75
CA ALA A 509 23.88 -5.18 -18.62
C ALA A 509 22.68 -5.27 -19.58
N PRO A 510 21.76 -6.21 -19.36
CA PRO A 510 20.67 -6.41 -20.28
C PRO A 510 19.53 -5.42 -20.04
N THR A 511 18.62 -5.35 -21.00
CA THR A 511 17.29 -4.76 -20.83
C THR A 511 16.26 -5.59 -21.60
N VAL A 512 15.00 -5.50 -21.21
CA VAL A 512 13.90 -6.15 -21.92
C VAL A 512 12.74 -5.18 -22.15
N ALA A 513 12.14 -5.26 -23.33
CA ALA A 513 10.91 -4.55 -23.67
C ALA A 513 9.86 -5.51 -24.23
N GLU A 514 8.59 -5.23 -23.96
CA GLU A 514 7.46 -5.93 -24.57
C GLU A 514 6.87 -5.07 -25.68
N LYS A 515 6.61 -5.68 -26.85
CA LYS A 515 5.81 -5.08 -27.92
C LYS A 515 5.00 -6.17 -28.62
N ASP A 516 3.70 -5.94 -28.78
CA ASP A 516 2.77 -6.83 -29.51
C ASP A 516 2.83 -8.30 -29.04
N GLY A 517 2.92 -8.52 -27.72
CA GLY A 517 2.97 -9.84 -27.09
C GLY A 517 4.31 -10.58 -27.28
N LYS A 518 5.35 -9.89 -27.78
CA LYS A 518 6.72 -10.41 -27.88
C LYS A 518 7.65 -9.64 -26.96
N TYR A 519 8.69 -10.34 -26.51
CA TYR A 519 9.71 -9.82 -25.60
C TYR A 519 11.03 -9.70 -26.34
N TYR A 520 11.62 -8.51 -26.27
CA TYR A 520 12.85 -8.13 -26.95
C TYR A 520 13.92 -7.87 -25.88
N PHE A 521 14.90 -8.76 -25.82
CA PHE A 521 15.97 -8.75 -24.85
C PHE A 521 17.25 -8.22 -25.51
N TYR A 522 17.70 -7.05 -25.09
CA TYR A 522 18.91 -6.41 -25.59
C TYR A 522 20.05 -6.57 -24.59
N PHE A 523 21.26 -6.82 -25.07
CA PHE A 523 22.39 -7.14 -24.21
C PHE A 523 23.72 -6.83 -24.90
N SER A 524 24.76 -6.63 -24.11
CA SER A 524 26.13 -6.44 -24.60
C SER A 524 26.89 -7.76 -24.57
N GLY A 525 27.81 -7.95 -25.52
CA GLY A 525 28.67 -9.14 -25.59
C GLY A 525 30.02 -8.85 -26.23
N GLN A 526 31.04 -9.62 -25.87
CA GLN A 526 32.34 -9.56 -26.54
C GLN A 526 32.23 -10.16 -27.94
N ASN A 527 32.49 -9.33 -28.94
CA ASN A 527 32.50 -9.73 -30.33
C ASN A 527 33.95 -9.91 -30.81
N PRO A 528 34.41 -11.15 -31.05
CA PRO A 528 35.79 -11.42 -31.45
C PRO A 528 36.11 -10.88 -32.84
N THR A 529 35.13 -10.75 -33.73
CA THR A 529 35.34 -10.22 -35.10
C THR A 529 35.77 -8.77 -35.09
N TYR A 530 35.20 -7.95 -34.20
CA TYR A 530 35.52 -6.52 -34.08
C TYR A 530 36.47 -6.20 -32.92
N ASN A 531 36.84 -7.24 -32.15
CA ASN A 531 37.61 -7.17 -30.92
C ASN A 531 37.11 -6.08 -29.94
N ARG A 532 35.79 -6.00 -29.74
CA ARG A 532 35.15 -5.00 -28.87
C ARG A 532 33.79 -5.50 -28.38
N LYS A 533 33.17 -4.75 -27.46
CA LYS A 533 31.78 -4.96 -27.06
C LYS A 533 30.84 -4.46 -28.15
N THR A 534 29.81 -5.25 -28.43
CA THR A 534 28.71 -4.91 -29.35
C THR A 534 27.38 -5.28 -28.69
N ILE A 535 26.28 -4.66 -29.12
CA ILE A 535 24.95 -4.91 -28.57
C ILE A 535 24.15 -5.76 -29.55
N GLY A 536 23.46 -6.78 -29.06
CA GLY A 536 22.52 -7.57 -29.84
C GLY A 536 21.12 -7.59 -29.24
N VAL A 537 20.24 -8.31 -29.91
CA VAL A 537 18.84 -8.50 -29.53
C VAL A 537 18.46 -9.96 -29.66
N ALA A 538 17.65 -10.44 -28.73
CA ALA A 538 17.01 -11.74 -28.77
C ALA A 538 15.50 -11.61 -28.56
N VAL A 539 14.71 -12.49 -29.18
CA VAL A 539 13.25 -12.39 -29.20
C VAL A 539 12.62 -13.64 -28.59
N ALA A 540 11.58 -13.45 -27.78
CA ALA A 540 10.77 -14.52 -27.19
C ALA A 540 9.26 -14.19 -27.25
N SER A 541 8.42 -15.21 -27.09
CA SER A 541 6.96 -15.07 -26.90
C SER A 541 6.52 -15.06 -25.43
N SER A 542 7.47 -15.12 -24.50
CA SER A 542 7.26 -15.12 -23.05
C SER A 542 8.40 -14.37 -22.37
N PRO A 543 8.16 -13.67 -21.25
CA PRO A 543 9.22 -12.96 -20.53
C PRO A 543 10.28 -13.93 -19.97
N GLU A 544 9.92 -15.20 -19.78
CA GLU A 544 10.84 -16.24 -19.30
C GLU A 544 11.63 -16.92 -20.44
N GLY A 545 11.39 -16.52 -21.70
CA GLY A 545 11.93 -17.16 -22.88
C GLY A 545 11.11 -18.38 -23.34
N PRO A 546 11.70 -19.26 -24.17
CA PRO A 546 13.07 -19.21 -24.66
C PRO A 546 13.32 -18.00 -25.59
N PHE A 547 14.48 -17.36 -25.45
CA PHE A 547 14.90 -16.27 -26.32
C PHE A 547 15.74 -16.79 -27.48
N THR A 548 15.49 -16.25 -28.68
CA THR A 548 16.29 -16.53 -29.88
C THR A 548 17.05 -15.28 -30.28
N ALA A 549 18.38 -15.31 -30.17
CA ALA A 549 19.25 -14.19 -30.54
C ALA A 549 19.38 -14.07 -32.07
N GLN A 550 19.55 -12.83 -32.55
CA GLN A 550 20.00 -12.61 -33.93
C GLN A 550 21.37 -13.24 -34.18
N SER A 551 21.61 -13.68 -35.41
CA SER A 551 22.88 -14.28 -35.85
C SER A 551 24.04 -13.28 -35.87
N THR A 552 23.76 -11.97 -35.88
CA THR A 552 24.74 -10.88 -35.82
C THR A 552 24.37 -9.87 -34.74
N ALA A 553 25.34 -9.10 -34.27
CA ALA A 553 25.08 -7.96 -33.37
C ALA A 553 24.32 -6.85 -34.12
N MET A 554 23.51 -6.10 -33.37
CA MET A 554 22.66 -5.01 -33.87
C MET A 554 23.41 -3.66 -33.88
N ILE A 555 24.26 -3.41 -32.88
CA ILE A 555 25.10 -2.20 -32.79
C ILE A 555 26.56 -2.64 -32.67
N LEU A 556 27.39 -2.21 -33.61
CA LEU A 556 28.77 -2.65 -33.76
C LEU A 556 29.79 -1.63 -33.19
N ASN A 557 29.33 -0.44 -32.83
CA ASN A 557 30.17 0.72 -32.47
C ASN A 557 31.10 1.14 -33.61
N ASN A 558 30.58 1.14 -34.83
CA ASN A 558 31.20 1.68 -36.05
C ASN A 558 30.21 2.52 -36.89
N GLU A 559 29.06 2.85 -36.30
CA GLU A 559 28.03 3.72 -36.85
C GLU A 559 28.55 5.16 -36.98
N GLY A 560 27.81 6.03 -37.69
CA GLY A 560 28.21 7.43 -37.90
C GLY A 560 28.42 8.23 -36.60
N LEU A 561 27.78 7.80 -35.50
CA LEU A 561 28.01 8.33 -34.16
C LEU A 561 28.26 7.17 -33.18
N THR A 562 29.45 7.15 -32.59
CA THR A 562 29.88 6.09 -31.65
C THR A 562 30.02 6.61 -30.22
N SER A 563 30.03 5.66 -29.29
CA SER A 563 30.38 5.85 -27.88
C SER A 563 31.77 5.24 -27.62
N ASN A 564 32.34 5.41 -26.42
CA ASN A 564 33.64 4.79 -26.12
C ASN A 564 33.52 3.26 -26.14
N GLN A 565 32.42 2.73 -25.59
CA GLN A 565 32.02 1.33 -25.76
C GLN A 565 30.51 1.25 -25.97
N ALA A 566 30.06 0.49 -26.97
CA ALA A 566 28.65 0.16 -27.14
C ALA A 566 28.25 -0.94 -26.14
N ILE A 567 27.85 -0.50 -24.95
CA ILE A 567 27.36 -1.33 -23.84
C ILE A 567 26.12 -0.69 -23.21
N ASP A 568 25.55 -1.38 -22.22
CA ASP A 568 24.44 -0.93 -21.37
C ASP A 568 23.20 -0.47 -22.15
N PRO A 569 22.64 -1.33 -23.03
CA PRO A 569 21.39 -1.01 -23.71
C PRO A 569 20.25 -0.82 -22.71
N TYR A 570 19.42 0.20 -22.93
CA TYR A 570 18.15 0.39 -22.26
C TYR A 570 17.04 0.70 -23.26
N ALA A 571 16.00 -0.13 -23.28
CA ALA A 571 14.85 0.04 -24.16
C ALA A 571 13.73 0.80 -23.43
N PHE A 572 13.26 1.89 -24.03
CA PHE A 572 12.25 2.77 -23.47
C PHE A 572 11.08 2.91 -24.44
N ARG A 573 9.86 2.65 -23.96
CA ARG A 573 8.63 3.01 -24.65
C ARG A 573 8.21 4.39 -24.19
N ASP A 574 8.19 5.35 -25.10
CA ASP A 574 7.70 6.69 -24.82
C ASP A 574 6.16 6.65 -24.69
N PRO A 575 5.59 6.94 -23.51
CA PRO A 575 4.14 6.90 -23.30
C PRO A 575 3.38 8.03 -24.01
N LEU A 576 4.06 9.06 -24.54
CA LEU A 576 3.43 10.14 -25.28
C LEU A 576 3.30 9.85 -26.78
N THR A 577 4.29 9.16 -27.34
CA THR A 577 4.36 8.92 -28.79
C THR A 577 4.17 7.45 -29.17
N GLU A 578 4.21 6.54 -28.20
CA GLU A 578 4.19 5.09 -28.38
C GLU A 578 5.40 4.53 -29.16
N LYS A 579 6.40 5.37 -29.40
CA LYS A 579 7.66 4.98 -30.03
C LYS A 579 8.58 4.31 -29.03
N TYR A 580 9.41 3.42 -29.55
CA TYR A 580 10.45 2.76 -28.78
C TYR A 580 11.81 3.36 -29.10
N TYR A 581 12.59 3.60 -28.07
CA TYR A 581 13.95 4.12 -28.15
C TYR A 581 14.90 3.13 -27.47
N LEU A 582 16.13 3.06 -27.97
CA LEU A 582 17.22 2.37 -27.32
C LEU A 582 18.28 3.39 -26.92
N PHE A 583 18.62 3.43 -25.64
CA PHE A 583 19.75 4.18 -25.07
C PHE A 583 20.93 3.24 -24.89
N TRP A 584 22.16 3.72 -25.05
CA TRP A 584 23.37 2.94 -24.78
C TRP A 584 24.60 3.84 -24.61
N GLY A 585 25.70 3.22 -24.18
CA GLY A 585 27.04 3.80 -24.29
C GLY A 585 27.75 3.99 -22.95
N ASN A 586 29.05 3.76 -22.99
CA ASN A 586 29.99 4.16 -21.93
C ASN A 586 30.81 5.39 -22.38
N GLY A 587 31.04 6.32 -21.45
CA GLY A 587 31.76 7.58 -21.63
C GLY A 587 31.03 8.63 -22.48
N LYS A 588 30.20 8.19 -23.43
CA LYS A 588 29.35 9.05 -24.25
C LYS A 588 27.96 8.41 -24.41
N PRO A 589 26.90 9.01 -23.85
CA PRO A 589 25.54 8.48 -23.93
C PRO A 589 24.94 8.74 -25.30
N LEU A 590 24.38 7.70 -25.91
CA LEU A 590 23.68 7.75 -27.18
C LEU A 590 22.26 7.20 -27.04
N TYR A 591 21.37 7.61 -27.95
CA TYR A 591 20.08 6.97 -28.14
C TYR A 591 19.62 7.05 -29.59
N ALA A 592 18.69 6.18 -29.97
CA ALA A 592 18.06 6.16 -31.28
C ALA A 592 16.66 5.56 -31.19
N GLU A 593 15.79 5.90 -32.15
CA GLU A 593 14.50 5.24 -32.31
C GLU A 593 14.72 3.80 -32.81
N LEU A 594 14.03 2.84 -32.20
CA LEU A 594 13.97 1.46 -32.67
C LEU A 594 13.08 1.39 -33.93
N ALA A 595 13.46 0.55 -34.89
CA ALA A 595 12.58 0.20 -36.00
C ALA A 595 11.35 -0.56 -35.46
N ASP A 596 10.27 -0.61 -36.24
CA ASP A 596 9.02 -1.26 -35.79
C ASP A 596 9.20 -2.76 -35.50
N THR A 597 10.19 -3.39 -36.12
CA THR A 597 10.59 -4.78 -35.86
C THR A 597 11.19 -4.99 -34.47
N MET A 598 11.62 -3.92 -33.80
CA MET A 598 12.35 -3.91 -32.53
C MET A 598 13.73 -4.61 -32.59
N THR A 599 14.18 -5.02 -33.78
CA THR A 599 15.43 -5.76 -33.96
C THR A 599 16.48 -5.01 -34.79
N SER A 600 16.31 -3.71 -34.94
CA SER A 600 17.25 -2.78 -35.58
C SER A 600 16.94 -1.35 -35.13
N LEU A 601 17.92 -0.45 -35.25
CA LEU A 601 17.72 0.99 -35.06
C LEU A 601 17.24 1.68 -36.35
N LYS A 602 16.67 2.88 -36.23
CA LYS A 602 16.53 3.83 -37.34
C LYS A 602 17.82 4.69 -37.42
N PRO A 603 18.74 4.46 -38.38
CA PRO A 603 20.10 5.02 -38.32
C PRO A 603 20.17 6.55 -38.24
N ASP A 604 19.29 7.24 -38.96
CA ASP A 604 19.26 8.71 -39.01
C ASP A 604 18.75 9.36 -37.71
N THR A 605 18.35 8.55 -36.73
CA THR A 605 17.86 9.01 -35.42
C THR A 605 18.90 8.90 -34.31
N ILE A 606 20.10 8.37 -34.61
CA ILE A 606 21.17 8.25 -33.61
C ILE A 606 21.63 9.63 -33.18
N LYS A 607 21.48 9.93 -31.88
CA LYS A 607 21.82 11.21 -31.28
C LYS A 607 22.61 11.02 -29.98
N ALA A 608 23.46 12.00 -29.66
CA ALA A 608 24.11 12.08 -28.35
C ALA A 608 23.16 12.71 -27.33
N VAL A 609 23.16 12.18 -26.11
CA VAL A 609 22.47 12.82 -24.98
C VAL A 609 23.40 13.90 -24.40
N THR A 610 22.90 15.12 -24.26
CA THR A 610 23.65 16.26 -23.72
C THR A 610 23.00 16.78 -22.43
N GLY A 611 23.76 17.52 -21.62
CA GLY A 611 23.26 18.10 -20.35
C GLY A 611 23.39 17.19 -19.12
N LEU A 612 24.13 16.08 -19.24
CA LEU A 612 24.48 15.20 -18.13
C LEU A 612 25.82 15.60 -17.51
N THR A 613 25.97 15.42 -16.21
CA THR A 613 27.21 15.67 -15.46
C THR A 613 27.87 14.34 -15.09
N ASP A 614 29.16 14.20 -15.39
CA ASP A 614 29.99 13.03 -15.04
C ASP A 614 29.44 11.67 -15.51
N PHE A 615 28.74 11.66 -16.65
CA PHE A 615 28.19 10.42 -17.22
C PHE A 615 29.27 9.36 -17.38
N ARG A 616 29.05 8.17 -16.80
CA ARG A 616 29.84 6.98 -17.10
C ARG A 616 29.11 6.05 -18.06
N GLU A 617 27.95 5.53 -17.66
CA GLU A 617 27.23 4.44 -18.34
C GLU A 617 25.83 4.21 -17.72
N GLY A 618 25.14 3.12 -18.07
CA GLY A 618 23.92 2.67 -17.39
C GLY A 618 22.72 3.62 -17.49
N SER A 619 22.40 4.12 -18.69
CA SER A 619 21.26 5.04 -18.89
C SER A 619 19.92 4.35 -18.63
N PHE A 620 19.01 5.01 -17.91
CA PHE A 620 17.65 4.51 -17.67
C PHE A 620 16.64 5.65 -17.56
N VAL A 621 15.59 5.63 -18.40
CA VAL A 621 14.58 6.69 -18.49
C VAL A 621 13.24 6.25 -17.91
N ASN A 622 12.66 7.08 -17.06
CA ASN A 622 11.27 6.94 -16.62
C ASN A 622 10.46 8.20 -17.00
N TYR A 623 9.18 8.03 -17.28
CA TYR A 623 8.25 9.15 -17.46
C TYR A 623 7.27 9.20 -16.30
N ARG A 624 7.12 10.36 -15.67
CA ARG A 624 6.15 10.59 -14.60
C ARG A 624 5.62 12.01 -14.67
N ALA A 625 4.29 12.15 -14.70
CA ALA A 625 3.58 13.42 -14.55
C ALA A 625 4.13 14.57 -15.44
N GLY A 626 4.37 14.32 -16.73
CA GLY A 626 4.82 15.36 -17.66
C GLY A 626 6.34 15.47 -17.83
N LEU A 627 7.13 14.71 -17.06
CA LEU A 627 8.59 14.85 -17.04
C LEU A 627 9.29 13.51 -17.30
N TYR A 628 10.33 13.56 -18.13
CA TYR A 628 11.27 12.47 -18.32
C TYR A 628 12.39 12.58 -17.28
N HIS A 629 12.74 11.45 -16.67
CA HIS A 629 13.80 11.29 -15.69
C HIS A 629 14.83 10.31 -16.23
N LEU A 630 16.00 10.82 -16.63
CA LEU A 630 17.12 10.00 -17.09
C LEU A 630 18.10 9.81 -15.94
N THR A 631 18.13 8.61 -15.36
CA THR A 631 19.14 8.17 -14.41
C THR A 631 20.32 7.53 -15.14
N TYR A 632 21.51 7.65 -14.56
CA TYR A 632 22.74 7.09 -15.11
C TYR A 632 23.80 6.94 -14.02
N SER A 633 24.78 6.07 -14.28
CA SER A 633 25.91 5.88 -13.36
C SER A 633 26.98 6.94 -13.54
N ILE A 634 27.57 7.34 -12.42
CA ILE A 634 28.74 8.19 -12.30
C ILE A 634 29.84 7.37 -11.62
N ASP A 635 31.10 7.60 -12.02
CA ASP A 635 32.30 6.87 -11.56
C ASP A 635 32.42 5.45 -12.13
N ASP A 636 33.47 4.72 -11.76
CA ASP A 636 33.74 3.34 -12.23
C ASP A 636 33.05 2.28 -11.37
N THR A 637 32.54 1.20 -11.98
CA THR A 637 31.92 0.10 -11.20
C THR A 637 32.92 -0.59 -10.27
N GLY A 638 34.24 -0.50 -10.53
CA GLY A 638 35.30 -0.95 -9.60
C GLY A 638 35.58 -0.01 -8.43
N SER A 639 35.06 1.21 -8.48
CA SER A 639 35.20 2.23 -7.43
C SER A 639 34.10 2.11 -6.39
N GLU A 640 34.44 2.24 -5.10
CA GLU A 640 33.42 2.35 -4.05
C GLU A 640 32.53 3.59 -4.20
N ASN A 641 32.96 4.56 -5.02
CA ASN A 641 32.24 5.80 -5.30
C ASN A 641 31.26 5.68 -6.48
N TYR A 642 31.10 4.50 -7.09
CA TYR A 642 30.05 4.25 -8.08
C TYR A 642 28.68 4.64 -7.51
N ARG A 643 27.95 5.48 -8.25
CA ARG A 643 26.75 6.19 -7.76
C ARG A 643 25.79 6.53 -8.90
N VAL A 644 24.52 6.78 -8.58
CA VAL A 644 23.50 7.14 -9.59
C VAL A 644 23.23 8.64 -9.55
N GLY A 645 23.50 9.31 -10.67
CA GLY A 645 23.04 10.67 -10.96
C GLY A 645 21.75 10.65 -11.78
N TYR A 646 21.08 11.80 -11.87
CA TYR A 646 19.97 11.92 -12.82
C TYR A 646 19.79 13.33 -13.38
N ALA A 647 19.12 13.37 -14.53
CA ALA A 647 18.70 14.59 -15.21
C ALA A 647 17.22 14.50 -15.59
N THR A 648 16.61 15.65 -15.84
CA THR A 648 15.19 15.74 -16.25
C THR A 648 15.03 16.48 -17.56
N SER A 649 14.01 16.14 -18.35
CA SER A 649 13.59 16.90 -19.52
C SER A 649 12.08 16.85 -19.73
N ALA A 650 11.53 17.83 -20.44
CA ALA A 650 10.14 17.81 -20.91
C ALA A 650 9.99 17.05 -22.24
N SER A 651 11.09 16.64 -22.87
CA SER A 651 11.11 15.89 -24.14
C SER A 651 12.14 14.76 -24.05
N ILE A 652 11.85 13.64 -24.71
CA ILE A 652 12.80 12.53 -24.85
C ILE A 652 14.10 12.96 -25.57
N ASP A 653 14.00 13.97 -26.44
CA ASP A 653 15.13 14.54 -27.18
C ASP A 653 15.97 15.53 -26.34
N GLY A 654 15.57 15.82 -25.10
CA GLY A 654 16.18 16.87 -24.28
C GLY A 654 15.64 18.28 -24.61
N PRO A 655 16.34 19.34 -24.17
CA PRO A 655 17.59 19.32 -23.42
C PRO A 655 17.42 18.69 -22.03
N TRP A 656 18.44 17.96 -21.58
CA TRP A 656 18.44 17.37 -20.23
C TRP A 656 19.07 18.33 -19.23
N THR A 657 18.46 18.45 -18.07
CA THR A 657 18.96 19.28 -16.96
C THR A 657 19.38 18.38 -15.82
N TYR A 658 20.67 18.37 -15.46
CA TYR A 658 21.18 17.62 -14.31
C TYR A 658 20.52 18.07 -13.00
N ARG A 659 20.22 17.09 -12.14
CA ARG A 659 19.50 17.29 -10.87
C ARG A 659 20.22 16.76 -9.64
N GLY A 660 21.42 16.20 -9.80
CA GLY A 660 22.22 15.71 -8.69
C GLY A 660 22.30 14.18 -8.60
N VAL A 661 22.93 13.71 -7.52
CA VAL A 661 23.09 12.30 -7.17
C VAL A 661 21.89 11.85 -6.33
N ILE A 662 21.24 10.76 -6.75
CA ILE A 662 20.10 10.17 -6.05
C ILE A 662 20.47 8.93 -5.25
N LEU A 663 21.52 8.19 -5.61
CA LEU A 663 21.95 7.00 -4.87
C LEU A 663 23.47 6.97 -4.79
N ARG A 664 24.00 6.72 -3.59
CA ARG A 664 25.45 6.66 -3.30
C ARG A 664 25.72 5.74 -2.13
N LYS A 665 27.00 5.39 -1.96
CA LYS A 665 27.51 4.60 -0.83
C LYS A 665 27.04 5.13 0.52
N ASP A 666 26.87 4.21 1.47
CA ASP A 666 26.66 4.48 2.89
C ASP A 666 27.70 3.65 3.67
N THR A 667 28.84 4.28 3.95
CA THR A 667 29.98 3.62 4.60
C THR A 667 29.67 3.19 6.02
N SER A 668 28.71 3.84 6.69
CA SER A 668 28.27 3.45 8.04
C SER A 668 27.63 2.07 8.09
N LYS A 669 27.10 1.61 6.95
CA LYS A 669 26.50 0.28 6.76
C LYS A 669 27.37 -0.67 5.94
N GLY A 670 28.58 -0.25 5.55
CA GLY A 670 29.43 -1.00 4.62
C GLY A 670 28.89 -1.11 3.19
N ILE A 671 27.91 -0.26 2.83
CA ILE A 671 27.31 -0.24 1.49
C ILE A 671 28.19 0.60 0.57
N LEU A 672 28.82 -0.02 -0.42
CA LEU A 672 29.78 0.62 -1.35
C LEU A 672 29.39 0.35 -2.80
N GLY A 673 29.79 1.24 -3.72
CA GLY A 673 29.66 1.02 -5.16
C GLY A 673 28.21 0.88 -5.65
N THR A 674 27.31 1.75 -5.18
CA THR A 674 25.86 1.68 -5.46
C THR A 674 25.51 2.33 -6.80
N GLY A 675 25.56 1.59 -7.89
CA GLY A 675 25.23 2.12 -9.21
C GLY A 675 24.63 1.08 -10.14
N HIS A 676 24.53 1.45 -11.41
CA HIS A 676 23.83 0.72 -12.47
C HIS A 676 22.42 0.31 -12.02
N SER A 677 21.47 1.22 -12.25
CA SER A 677 20.11 1.08 -11.75
C SER A 677 19.08 0.89 -12.84
N SER A 678 17.99 0.23 -12.47
CA SER A 678 16.72 0.24 -13.18
C SER A 678 15.59 0.60 -12.23
N ILE A 679 14.52 1.19 -12.76
CA ILE A 679 13.41 1.72 -11.96
C ILE A 679 12.08 1.25 -12.54
N VAL A 680 11.20 0.75 -11.66
CA VAL A 680 9.82 0.40 -12.02
C VAL A 680 8.82 1.18 -11.18
N ASN A 681 7.69 1.50 -11.81
CA ASN A 681 6.46 1.94 -11.16
C ASN A 681 5.50 0.76 -11.08
N VAL A 682 4.89 0.53 -9.93
CA VAL A 682 3.84 -0.49 -9.81
C VAL A 682 2.59 0.01 -10.56
N PRO A 683 2.08 -0.72 -11.57
CA PRO A 683 0.97 -0.27 -12.40
C PRO A 683 -0.23 0.20 -11.58
N GLY A 684 -0.82 1.32 -11.99
CA GLY A 684 -1.99 1.91 -11.33
C GLY A 684 -1.69 2.61 -10.00
N THR A 685 -0.42 2.76 -9.62
CA THR A 685 -0.01 3.42 -8.37
C THR A 685 1.06 4.48 -8.63
N ASP A 686 1.42 5.24 -7.61
CA ASP A 686 2.62 6.07 -7.60
C ASP A 686 3.74 5.44 -6.74
N ASP A 687 3.78 4.10 -6.68
CA ASP A 687 4.81 3.36 -5.97
C ASP A 687 5.99 3.03 -6.87
N TRP A 688 7.17 3.55 -6.54
CA TRP A 688 8.39 3.38 -7.32
C TRP A 688 9.48 2.64 -6.55
N TYR A 689 10.23 1.84 -7.29
CA TYR A 689 11.30 0.98 -6.79
C TYR A 689 12.51 1.08 -7.70
N ILE A 690 13.69 1.19 -7.11
CA ILE A 690 14.98 1.20 -7.80
C ILE A 690 15.72 -0.10 -7.50
N ALA A 691 15.96 -0.91 -8.53
CA ALA A 691 16.88 -2.04 -8.47
C ALA A 691 18.26 -1.56 -8.90
N TYR A 692 19.31 -1.94 -8.17
CA TYR A 692 20.68 -1.55 -8.47
C TYR A 692 21.65 -2.59 -7.91
N HIS A 693 22.93 -2.51 -8.29
CA HIS A 693 23.95 -3.34 -7.66
C HIS A 693 24.81 -2.55 -6.68
N ARG A 694 25.39 -3.26 -5.72
CA ARG A 694 26.44 -2.75 -4.84
C ARG A 694 27.55 -3.79 -4.69
N PHE A 695 28.66 -3.44 -4.05
CA PHE A 695 29.65 -4.45 -3.69
C PHE A 695 29.05 -5.45 -2.71
N LYS A 696 29.34 -6.74 -2.94
CA LYS A 696 28.94 -7.83 -2.05
C LYS A 696 29.36 -7.52 -0.61
N ILE A 697 28.45 -7.73 0.34
CA ILE A 697 28.77 -7.56 1.76
C ILE A 697 28.90 -8.92 2.45
N PRO A 698 30.01 -9.21 3.14
CA PRO A 698 31.28 -8.47 3.17
C PRO A 698 32.20 -8.79 1.96
N GLY A 699 33.15 -7.89 1.68
CA GLY A 699 34.34 -8.17 0.87
C GLY A 699 34.18 -8.13 -0.65
N GLY A 700 33.11 -7.52 -1.15
CA GLY A 700 32.88 -7.32 -2.58
C GLY A 700 33.75 -6.21 -3.19
N ASN A 701 33.74 -6.18 -4.52
CA ASN A 701 34.44 -5.20 -5.35
C ASN A 701 33.73 -5.11 -6.71
N GLY A 702 34.33 -4.44 -7.70
CA GLY A 702 33.74 -4.27 -9.04
C GLY A 702 33.37 -5.54 -9.80
N THR A 703 33.90 -6.71 -9.43
CA THR A 703 33.56 -8.02 -10.07
C THR A 703 32.80 -8.96 -9.12
N HIS A 704 32.52 -8.51 -7.89
CA HIS A 704 31.81 -9.25 -6.87
C HIS A 704 30.70 -8.36 -6.32
N ARG A 705 29.69 -8.14 -7.15
CA ARG A 705 28.55 -7.27 -6.86
C ARG A 705 27.29 -8.08 -6.62
N GLU A 706 26.35 -7.44 -5.95
CA GLU A 706 25.10 -8.06 -5.54
C GLU A 706 23.91 -7.12 -5.83
N THR A 707 22.81 -7.69 -6.32
CA THR A 707 21.62 -6.93 -6.71
C THR A 707 20.72 -6.69 -5.50
N THR A 708 20.30 -5.44 -5.30
CA THR A 708 19.39 -5.01 -4.24
C THR A 708 18.29 -4.12 -4.81
N ILE A 709 17.23 -3.90 -4.02
CA ILE A 709 16.13 -3.01 -4.35
C ILE A 709 15.87 -2.09 -3.17
N ASP A 710 15.62 -0.81 -3.44
CA ASP A 710 15.13 0.15 -2.45
C ASP A 710 13.94 0.97 -2.99
N ARG A 711 13.24 1.64 -2.09
CA ARG A 711 12.13 2.55 -2.43
C ARG A 711 12.67 3.83 -3.07
N LEU A 712 11.99 4.27 -4.12
CA LEU A 712 12.23 5.55 -4.76
C LEU A 712 11.02 6.45 -4.55
N TYR A 713 11.26 7.70 -4.17
CA TYR A 713 10.21 8.68 -3.93
C TYR A 713 10.40 9.90 -4.80
N PHE A 714 9.29 10.51 -5.20
CA PHE A 714 9.29 11.81 -5.87
C PHE A 714 8.87 12.90 -4.89
N ASP A 715 9.41 14.09 -5.08
CA ASP A 715 8.95 15.30 -4.44
C ASP A 715 7.62 15.74 -5.06
N ALA A 716 6.59 15.88 -4.24
CA ALA A 716 5.23 16.14 -4.71
C ALA A 716 5.08 17.52 -5.35
N THR A 717 5.93 18.49 -4.98
CA THR A 717 5.85 19.87 -5.46
C THR A 717 6.61 20.03 -6.77
N THR A 718 7.83 19.51 -6.83
CA THR A 718 8.75 19.70 -7.97
C THR A 718 8.67 18.57 -8.99
N GLY A 719 8.15 17.41 -8.61
CA GLY A 719 8.17 16.19 -9.41
C GLY A 719 9.54 15.53 -9.51
N PHE A 720 10.54 15.98 -8.74
CA PHE A 720 11.93 15.49 -8.79
C PHE A 720 12.15 14.23 -7.95
N ILE A 721 13.14 13.42 -8.31
CA ILE A 721 13.50 12.22 -7.52
C ILE A 721 14.17 12.68 -6.24
N LYS A 722 13.68 12.19 -5.08
CA LYS A 722 14.34 12.38 -3.79
C LYS A 722 15.55 11.45 -3.68
N PRO A 723 16.61 11.83 -2.94
CA PRO A 723 17.70 10.92 -2.65
C PRO A 723 17.19 9.60 -2.06
N VAL A 724 17.59 8.50 -2.69
CA VAL A 724 17.34 7.13 -2.28
C VAL A 724 18.24 6.80 -1.09
N VAL A 725 17.67 6.20 -0.06
CA VAL A 725 18.41 5.72 1.10
C VAL A 725 18.69 4.23 0.90
N PRO A 726 19.95 3.81 0.65
CA PRO A 726 20.26 2.41 0.51
C PRO A 726 20.12 1.67 1.86
N THR A 727 19.53 0.48 1.82
CA THR A 727 19.27 -0.32 3.04
C THR A 727 19.99 -1.68 3.02
N LEU A 728 20.15 -2.28 4.20
CA LEU A 728 20.63 -3.67 4.31
C LEU A 728 19.45 -4.66 4.31
N GLU A 729 18.25 -4.16 4.58
CA GLU A 729 17.01 -4.92 4.72
C GLU A 729 16.25 -5.06 3.39
N SER A 730 16.55 -4.21 2.41
CA SER A 730 15.81 -4.06 1.15
C SER A 730 14.32 -3.70 1.37
N VAL A 731 13.49 -3.86 0.32
CA VAL A 731 12.09 -3.47 0.32
C VAL A 731 11.18 -4.51 0.97
N THR A 732 10.01 -4.04 1.43
CA THR A 732 8.93 -4.94 1.85
C THR A 732 8.22 -5.54 0.63
N ALA A 733 7.55 -6.67 0.85
CA ALA A 733 6.72 -7.31 -0.17
C ALA A 733 5.69 -6.32 -0.75
N ALA A 734 5.62 -6.20 -2.07
CA ALA A 734 4.65 -5.39 -2.78
C ALA A 734 4.16 -6.15 -4.01
N THR A 735 2.88 -6.47 -4.05
CA THR A 735 2.24 -7.19 -5.17
C THR A 735 1.72 -6.21 -6.22
N ILE A 736 1.70 -6.63 -7.48
CA ILE A 736 1.06 -5.86 -8.56
C ILE A 736 -0.46 -5.93 -8.38
N PRO A 737 -1.17 -4.77 -8.29
CA PRO A 737 -2.63 -4.71 -8.23
C PRO A 737 -3.30 -5.43 -9.40
N VAL A 738 -4.54 -5.86 -9.19
CA VAL A 738 -5.39 -6.49 -10.24
C VAL A 738 -5.97 -5.42 -11.14
#